data_AF-A0A927T8T3-F1
#
_entry.id   AF-A0A927T8T3-F1
#
_cell.length_a   1.000
_cell.length_b   1.000
_cell.length_c   1.000
_cell.angle_alpha   90.00
_cell.angle_beta   90.00
_cell.angle_gamma   90.00
#
_symmetry.space_group_name_H-M   'P 1'
#
loop_
_entity.id
_entity.type
_entity.pdbx_description
1 polymer ?
#
loop_
_entity_poly.entity_id
_entity_poly.type
_entity_poly.pdbx_seq_one_letter_code
_entity_poly.pdbx_strand_id
1 'polypeptide(L)'
;MNWIDCSDRMDQYVIKKDGTAVDNEYFMATHVPFRELEFIEFGDTDSKPINLTEEQIYDKYIVNKANKHQMIIVRGMNGTGKSHLICWLHNRFINDKDNYDVDKEKVIFLRRLGNTVRGAVQQMLDEGLVQDKELREKFTKFCDAAESQSESEFKTSIYSEYVKRVATDASNSVYKQIACKNIAAFLYDSRVQEYLMRAGGPVDRCYQMITSGAKTMVTDSTETIFDKEDFAFPRNVANMIKKDAAEEVRNYYLYDLRDDEDAIAKLVSYLNHFTSGVMQSCANITSENARDLFVNLRKSLCKEGKNLTIFIEDFTSFSIVESELITALAVENGGEYSDLCRVTSVIGITDGYYDSFRDNFKDRVTKQIKVTEQSFGDDEFLLELAARYLNAIYCSRDAVKDWYDGNTENGSLPDPAYKPDIEWDFVEINKKQYTLYPFNKKSLISLYNKLKHKSPRYYLTYVIQHFFAHFADGMEYGDNWRFPEIPTYISAVTLQPPYADSVENTDFSDSDKQRLKVLFSIWGDETTEARENMVGGVREEFLASIGLGAFKGVEGGSSATPIKKPQAQVAGTEPVKPAQSQKEIALNRKKEDIESWFEEKKTLEYSSDYNKWVGSFVVQSIAWQDEGLPGDFVTQRLRNGNFVDIEDSKLDTNQNKAVVILKRDSEARTILMGLSLFDYYKNWEFENAPYYQMVLINWVEKNKQTFINNLFGDCVGEKEHPVITWCVAAEYIQGLINGISFEGMSEEQLLHQIMLENSSKNTLERTNKEWKDVLTYLTNQASMRGTVRNSLVSGSNTIMGIVGDTVSGKVQFYRTYELCNSLRHLESKGWDISGELTDYNSKAYENIRSYLQGLYAKVAAVVTSEKKLAKETIKSFEDLLGTDPSEEDYINVVKAISEFYTTCNMAHEVYTSALKERFERKTPKEQAKEAIGLYHLLKDNSKSKDNMKLLQIFAKAPREKLDDIISSLTQVETFALKLKDNHSKMLGGVDQIDPLILEGALEKLESLSNTIEEMEV
;
A
#
# COMPACT_ATOMS: atom_id res chain seq x y z
N MET A 1 39.12 -26.76 3.77
CA MET A 1 37.87 -27.55 3.65
C MET A 1 37.43 -27.47 2.20
N ASN A 2 36.97 -28.55 1.57
CA ASN A 2 36.29 -28.46 0.27
C ASN A 2 34.79 -28.26 0.54
N TRP A 3 34.26 -27.07 0.22
CA TRP A 3 32.88 -26.71 0.55
C TRP A 3 31.87 -27.37 -0.38
N ILE A 4 32.22 -27.60 -1.66
CA ILE A 4 31.36 -28.33 -2.60
C ILE A 4 31.20 -29.78 -2.16
N ASP A 5 32.27 -30.45 -1.73
CA ASP A 5 32.17 -31.82 -1.19
C ASP A 5 31.25 -31.89 0.04
N CYS A 6 31.22 -30.83 0.86
CA CYS A 6 30.30 -30.73 1.99
C CYS A 6 28.84 -30.56 1.50
N SER A 7 28.60 -29.70 0.51
CA SER A 7 27.28 -29.48 -0.07
C SER A 7 26.75 -30.75 -0.77
N ASP A 8 27.59 -31.46 -1.53
CA ASP A 8 27.23 -32.72 -2.16
C ASP A 8 26.92 -33.80 -1.12
N ARG A 9 27.69 -33.85 -0.03
CA ARG A 9 27.43 -34.78 1.09
C ARG A 9 26.13 -34.47 1.80
N MET A 10 25.85 -33.18 2.01
CA MET A 10 24.59 -32.72 2.57
C MET A 10 23.41 -33.25 1.77
N ASP A 11 23.42 -33.05 0.45
CA ASP A 11 22.31 -33.45 -0.43
C ASP A 11 22.19 -34.98 -0.60
N GLN A 12 23.33 -35.69 -0.65
CA GLN A 12 23.33 -37.14 -0.90
C GLN A 12 23.07 -37.98 0.36
N TYR A 13 23.59 -37.56 1.52
CA TYR A 13 23.62 -38.41 2.72
C TYR A 13 22.94 -37.80 3.96
N VAL A 14 22.99 -36.48 4.15
CA VAL A 14 22.53 -35.84 5.40
C VAL A 14 21.05 -35.39 5.33
N ILE A 15 20.68 -34.63 4.29
CA ILE A 15 19.34 -34.05 4.08
C ILE A 15 18.76 -34.60 2.77
N LYS A 16 18.18 -35.80 2.81
CA LYS A 16 17.57 -36.46 1.63
C LYS A 16 16.18 -35.88 1.32
N LYS A 17 15.96 -35.49 0.05
CA LYS A 17 14.68 -34.91 -0.45
C LYS A 17 13.61 -35.96 -0.76
N ASP A 18 14.04 -37.14 -1.20
CA ASP A 18 13.19 -38.26 -1.57
C ASP A 18 13.04 -39.25 -0.42
N GLY A 19 11.90 -39.93 -0.32
CA GLY A 19 11.59 -40.92 0.72
C GLY A 19 12.52 -42.15 0.80
N THR A 20 13.69 -42.09 0.18
CA THR A 20 14.84 -42.96 0.44
C THR A 20 15.32 -42.79 1.88
N ALA A 21 15.42 -43.90 2.59
CA ALA A 21 15.88 -43.89 3.96
C ALA A 21 17.30 -43.30 4.07
N VAL A 22 17.51 -42.47 5.08
CA VAL A 22 18.84 -41.98 5.48
C VAL A 22 19.65 -43.17 5.97
N ASP A 23 20.94 -43.20 5.64
CA ASP A 23 21.84 -44.25 6.11
C ASP A 23 21.89 -44.18 7.66
N ASN A 24 21.87 -45.32 8.34
CA ASN A 24 21.64 -45.36 9.80
C ASN A 24 22.70 -44.55 10.58
N GLU A 25 23.94 -44.52 10.08
CA GLU A 25 25.04 -43.79 10.70
C GLU A 25 24.78 -42.28 10.69
N TYR A 26 24.32 -41.74 9.56
CA TYR A 26 23.96 -40.31 9.44
C TYR A 26 22.68 -39.97 10.20
N PHE A 27 21.71 -40.87 10.23
CA PHE A 27 20.49 -40.69 11.03
C PHE A 27 20.84 -40.55 12.51
N MET A 28 21.69 -41.43 13.05
CA MET A 28 22.09 -41.39 14.46
C MET A 28 22.99 -40.18 14.78
N ALA A 29 23.84 -39.75 13.83
CA ALA A 29 24.67 -38.55 14.00
C ALA A 29 23.85 -37.25 14.03
N THR A 30 22.68 -37.24 13.40
CA THR A 30 21.85 -36.02 13.23
C THR A 30 20.61 -35.98 14.14
N HIS A 31 20.25 -37.10 14.76
CA HIS A 31 19.12 -37.22 15.67
C HIS A 31 19.28 -36.28 16.88
N VAL A 32 18.25 -35.49 17.16
CA VAL A 32 18.10 -34.69 18.39
C VAL A 32 17.03 -35.34 19.26
N PRO A 33 17.32 -35.63 20.54
CA PRO A 33 16.34 -36.23 21.42
C PRO A 33 15.06 -35.39 21.57
N PHE A 34 13.91 -36.05 21.53
CA PHE A 34 12.64 -35.38 21.84
C PHE A 34 12.59 -35.01 23.32
N ARG A 35 12.33 -33.73 23.62
CA ARG A 35 12.35 -33.18 24.98
C ARG A 35 11.14 -33.61 25.81
N GLU A 36 9.95 -33.45 25.24
CA GLU A 36 8.68 -33.83 25.87
C GLU A 36 7.80 -34.61 24.90
N LEU A 37 7.61 -35.90 25.16
CA LEU A 37 6.64 -36.73 24.45
C LEU A 37 5.44 -36.99 25.37
N GLU A 38 4.23 -36.71 24.88
CA GLU A 38 3.00 -37.00 25.60
C GLU A 38 2.72 -38.51 25.55
N PHE A 39 2.71 -39.16 26.71
CA PHE A 39 2.48 -40.60 26.85
C PHE A 39 1.14 -40.89 27.52
N ILE A 40 0.36 -41.83 26.96
CA ILE A 40 -0.96 -42.23 27.46
C ILE A 40 -1.00 -43.75 27.65
N GLU A 41 -1.45 -44.20 28.82
CA GLU A 41 -1.43 -45.62 29.22
C GLU A 41 -2.60 -46.48 28.71
N PHE A 42 -3.47 -45.95 27.84
CA PHE A 42 -4.60 -46.66 27.23
C PHE A 42 -4.98 -46.08 25.84
N GLY A 43 -5.84 -46.77 25.10
CA GLY A 43 -6.37 -46.33 23.80
C GLY A 43 -7.36 -45.15 23.85
N ASP A 44 -7.93 -44.88 25.03
CA ASP A 44 -8.87 -43.78 25.27
C ASP A 44 -8.14 -42.42 25.39
N THR A 45 -8.60 -41.44 24.62
CA THR A 45 -7.98 -40.12 24.47
C THR A 45 -8.33 -39.13 25.59
N ASP A 46 -9.27 -39.47 26.47
CA ASP A 46 -9.72 -38.61 27.58
C ASP A 46 -8.82 -38.67 28.83
N SER A 47 -7.80 -39.53 28.82
CA SER A 47 -6.83 -39.66 29.91
C SER A 47 -5.78 -38.53 29.87
N LYS A 48 -5.42 -37.97 31.04
CA LYS A 48 -4.35 -36.96 31.14
C LYS A 48 -2.99 -37.56 30.71
N PRO A 49 -2.28 -36.97 29.73
CA PRO A 49 -0.99 -37.47 29.28
C PRO A 49 0.10 -37.24 30.35
N ILE A 50 1.12 -38.11 30.32
CA ILE A 50 2.35 -37.99 31.11
C ILE A 50 3.48 -37.60 30.16
N ASN A 51 4.26 -36.57 30.49
CA ASN A 51 5.41 -36.20 29.67
C ASN A 51 6.61 -37.10 30.00
N LEU A 52 7.12 -37.81 28.99
CA LEU A 52 8.29 -38.67 29.08
C LEU A 52 9.30 -38.31 28.00
N THR A 53 10.58 -38.56 28.27
CA THR A 53 11.64 -38.52 27.26
C THR A 53 11.66 -39.81 26.44
N GLU A 54 12.25 -39.77 25.25
CA GLU A 54 12.38 -40.93 24.37
C GLU A 54 13.17 -42.10 25.02
N GLU A 55 14.23 -41.83 25.79
CA GLU A 55 15.00 -42.85 26.53
C GLU A 55 14.17 -43.45 27.68
N GLN A 56 13.37 -42.64 28.37
CA GLN A 56 12.45 -43.18 29.39
C GLN A 56 11.38 -44.09 28.78
N ILE A 57 10.88 -43.75 27.59
CA ILE A 57 9.92 -44.59 26.84
C ILE A 57 10.60 -45.89 26.41
N TYR A 58 11.83 -45.80 25.88
CA TYR A 58 12.63 -46.93 25.47
C TYR A 58 12.83 -47.93 26.63
N ASP A 59 13.38 -47.46 27.75
CA ASP A 59 13.73 -48.30 28.91
C ASP A 59 12.50 -48.95 29.57
N LYS A 60 11.40 -48.18 29.71
CA LYS A 60 10.21 -48.64 30.42
C LYS A 60 9.31 -49.53 29.57
N TYR A 61 9.21 -49.26 28.27
CA TYR A 61 8.14 -49.82 27.45
C TYR A 61 8.64 -50.59 26.23
N ILE A 62 9.73 -50.19 25.58
CA ILE A 62 10.24 -50.84 24.37
C ILE A 62 11.09 -52.06 24.71
N VAL A 63 11.97 -51.96 25.71
CA VAL A 63 12.73 -53.12 26.24
C VAL A 63 11.80 -54.24 26.75
N ASN A 64 10.57 -53.89 27.15
CA ASN A 64 9.51 -54.82 27.54
C ASN A 64 9.98 -55.92 28.52
N LYS A 65 10.66 -55.53 29.62
CA LYS A 65 11.19 -56.45 30.66
C LYS A 65 10.13 -57.40 31.24
N ALA A 66 8.86 -57.01 31.22
CA ALA A 66 7.73 -57.81 31.69
C ALA A 66 7.23 -58.85 30.67
N ASN A 67 7.81 -58.88 29.46
CA ASN A 67 7.46 -59.76 28.34
C ASN A 67 5.95 -59.82 28.03
N LYS A 68 5.27 -58.67 28.08
CA LYS A 68 3.83 -58.55 27.81
C LYS A 68 3.56 -58.31 26.34
N HIS A 69 2.41 -58.74 25.82
CA HIS A 69 1.94 -58.28 24.52
C HIS A 69 1.72 -56.77 24.54
N GLN A 70 2.19 -56.03 23.53
CA GLN A 70 2.06 -54.58 23.48
C GLN A 70 1.79 -54.08 22.06
N MET A 71 0.89 -53.11 21.98
CA MET A 71 0.58 -52.35 20.78
C MET A 71 0.67 -50.85 21.12
N ILE A 72 1.72 -50.21 20.63
CA ILE A 72 2.10 -48.84 20.92
C ILE A 72 1.87 -48.00 19.66
N ILE A 73 0.98 -47.01 19.75
CA ILE A 73 0.70 -46.08 18.65
C ILE A 73 1.50 -44.80 18.84
N VAL A 74 2.28 -44.39 17.84
CA VAL A 74 2.96 -43.10 17.78
C VAL A 74 2.13 -42.17 16.88
N ARG A 75 1.49 -41.16 17.47
CA ARG A 75 0.55 -40.24 16.80
C ARG A 75 1.03 -38.78 16.77
N GLY A 76 0.41 -37.96 15.93
CA GLY A 76 0.79 -36.56 15.67
C GLY A 76 0.52 -36.11 14.23
N MET A 77 0.54 -34.80 14.00
CA MET A 77 0.33 -34.19 12.68
C MET A 77 1.41 -34.58 11.64
N ASN A 78 1.16 -34.31 10.36
CA ASN A 78 2.16 -34.53 9.32
C ASN A 78 3.40 -33.66 9.54
N GLY A 79 4.59 -34.26 9.41
CA GLY A 79 5.86 -33.53 9.57
C GLY A 79 6.34 -33.32 11.02
N THR A 80 5.63 -33.82 12.03
CA THR A 80 6.00 -33.67 13.46
C THR A 80 7.13 -34.58 13.94
N GLY A 81 7.65 -35.48 13.08
CA GLY A 81 8.76 -36.37 13.44
C GLY A 81 8.39 -37.76 13.97
N LYS A 82 7.13 -38.22 13.81
CA LYS A 82 6.70 -39.58 14.21
C LYS A 82 7.58 -40.71 13.66
N SER A 83 7.77 -40.71 12.34
CA SER A 83 8.62 -41.67 11.62
C SER A 83 10.08 -41.59 12.10
N HIS A 84 10.55 -40.39 12.46
CA HIS A 84 11.87 -40.16 13.04
C HIS A 84 11.99 -40.83 14.42
N LEU A 85 10.99 -40.68 15.30
CA LEU A 85 10.97 -41.35 16.60
C LEU A 85 10.98 -42.89 16.47
N ILE A 86 10.21 -43.45 15.55
CA ILE A 86 10.16 -44.92 15.34
C ILE A 86 11.49 -45.43 14.80
N CYS A 87 12.10 -44.71 13.86
CA CYS A 87 13.43 -45.04 13.34
C CYS A 87 14.48 -45.01 14.46
N TRP A 88 14.41 -44.03 15.36
CA TRP A 88 15.28 -43.96 16.53
C TRP A 88 15.06 -45.14 17.49
N LEU A 89 13.81 -45.43 17.87
CA LEU A 89 13.48 -46.55 18.76
C LEU A 89 13.97 -47.90 18.22
N HIS A 90 13.82 -48.13 16.91
CA HIS A 90 14.35 -49.31 16.25
C HIS A 90 15.89 -49.38 16.36
N ASN A 91 16.59 -48.32 15.94
CA ASN A 91 18.05 -48.28 15.93
C ASN A 91 18.63 -48.35 17.36
N ARG A 92 17.98 -47.74 18.33
CA ARG A 92 18.36 -47.79 19.75
C ARG A 92 18.18 -49.20 20.32
N PHE A 93 17.12 -49.93 19.92
CA PHE A 93 16.86 -51.30 20.37
C PHE A 93 17.86 -52.30 19.82
N ILE A 94 18.13 -52.29 18.50
CA ILE A 94 19.05 -53.25 17.88
C ILE A 94 20.52 -53.07 18.31
N ASN A 95 20.89 -51.85 18.71
CA ASN A 95 22.25 -51.51 19.15
C ASN A 95 22.46 -51.71 20.67
N ASP A 96 21.40 -52.01 21.42
CA ASP A 96 21.45 -52.28 22.85
C ASP A 96 21.82 -53.74 23.12
N LYS A 97 23.12 -54.03 23.14
CA LYS A 97 23.64 -55.40 23.34
C LYS A 97 23.27 -56.00 24.71
N ASP A 98 22.89 -55.19 25.68
CA ASP A 98 22.51 -55.65 27.02
C ASP A 98 21.05 -56.12 27.09
N ASN A 99 20.16 -55.50 26.30
CA ASN A 99 18.73 -55.78 26.31
C ASN A 99 18.23 -56.54 25.07
N TYR A 100 18.92 -56.44 23.93
CA TYR A 100 18.54 -57.11 22.68
C TYR A 100 19.32 -58.42 22.49
N ASP A 101 18.59 -59.53 22.48
CA ASP A 101 19.11 -60.87 22.21
C ASP A 101 18.53 -61.39 20.89
N VAL A 102 19.37 -61.46 19.85
CA VAL A 102 19.01 -61.89 18.47
C VAL A 102 18.44 -63.32 18.44
N ASP A 103 18.79 -64.15 19.42
CA ASP A 103 18.33 -65.54 19.51
C ASP A 103 16.94 -65.66 20.16
N LYS A 104 16.53 -64.67 20.97
CA LYS A 104 15.23 -64.66 21.68
C LYS A 104 14.22 -63.67 21.11
N GLU A 105 14.66 -62.63 20.42
CA GLU A 105 13.83 -61.55 19.88
C GLU A 105 14.13 -61.31 18.40
N LYS A 106 13.09 -61.37 17.56
CA LYS A 106 13.18 -60.96 16.15
C LYS A 106 12.57 -59.59 15.96
N VAL A 107 13.35 -58.71 15.34
CA VAL A 107 12.99 -57.30 15.11
C VAL A 107 12.74 -57.10 13.62
N ILE A 108 11.66 -56.40 13.29
CA ILE A 108 11.28 -56.04 11.92
C ILE A 108 11.10 -54.52 11.88
N PHE A 109 11.62 -53.87 10.84
CA PHE A 109 11.40 -52.44 10.62
C PHE A 109 10.82 -52.17 9.25
N LEU A 110 9.50 -51.94 9.20
CA LEU A 110 8.78 -51.60 7.98
C LEU A 110 8.92 -50.11 7.69
N ARG A 111 9.66 -49.80 6.61
CA ARG A 111 9.91 -48.44 6.11
C ARG A 111 8.90 -48.04 5.02
N ARG A 112 8.73 -46.73 4.82
CA ARG A 112 7.76 -46.13 3.87
C ARG A 112 7.68 -46.74 2.47
N LEU A 113 8.82 -47.18 1.91
CA LEU A 113 8.90 -47.75 0.56
C LEU A 113 8.24 -49.15 0.41
N GLY A 114 7.83 -49.77 1.52
CA GLY A 114 7.22 -51.11 1.61
C GLY A 114 5.85 -51.15 2.27
N ASN A 115 5.17 -50.01 2.43
CA ASN A 115 3.89 -49.89 3.15
C ASN A 115 2.66 -50.40 2.37
N THR A 116 2.72 -51.66 1.93
CA THR A 116 1.56 -52.47 1.58
C THR A 116 1.69 -53.79 2.34
N VAL A 117 0.59 -54.51 2.55
CA VAL A 117 0.67 -55.84 3.19
C VAL A 117 1.63 -56.78 2.44
N ARG A 118 1.71 -56.66 1.10
CA ARG A 118 2.67 -57.39 0.26
C ARG A 118 4.11 -56.95 0.47
N GLY A 119 4.37 -55.64 0.52
CA GLY A 119 5.70 -55.09 0.80
C GLY A 119 6.22 -55.53 2.18
N ALA A 120 5.35 -55.53 3.19
CA ALA A 120 5.66 -56.06 4.51
C ALA A 120 5.99 -57.56 4.48
N VAL A 121 5.20 -58.37 3.78
CA VAL A 121 5.43 -59.82 3.63
C VAL A 121 6.70 -60.13 2.83
N GLN A 122 7.00 -59.36 1.78
CA GLN A 122 8.24 -59.47 1.01
C GLN A 122 9.46 -59.10 1.85
N GLN A 123 9.40 -57.99 2.59
CA GLN A 123 10.48 -57.59 3.49
C GLN A 123 10.72 -58.64 4.58
N MET A 124 9.64 -59.28 5.07
CA MET A 124 9.74 -60.40 6.00
C MET A 124 10.44 -61.64 5.42
N LEU A 125 10.25 -61.91 4.12
CA LEU A 125 10.98 -62.95 3.39
C LEU A 125 12.45 -62.59 3.22
N ASP A 126 12.75 -61.35 2.82
CA ASP A 126 14.11 -60.87 2.56
C ASP A 126 14.96 -60.83 3.84
N GLU A 127 14.35 -60.48 4.98
CA GLU A 127 14.96 -60.52 6.32
C GLU A 127 15.12 -61.95 6.88
N GLY A 128 14.65 -62.97 6.15
CA GLY A 128 14.84 -64.38 6.50
C GLY A 128 14.05 -64.87 7.71
N LEU A 129 12.92 -64.23 8.03
CA LEU A 129 12.10 -64.56 9.20
C LEU A 129 11.37 -65.91 9.06
N VAL A 130 11.11 -66.33 7.82
CA VAL A 130 10.39 -67.57 7.51
C VAL A 130 11.39 -68.67 7.19
N GLN A 131 11.86 -69.36 8.24
CA GLN A 131 12.78 -70.50 8.12
C GLN A 131 12.05 -71.80 7.72
N ASP A 132 10.77 -71.91 8.05
CA ASP A 132 9.93 -73.04 7.65
C ASP A 132 9.72 -73.05 6.12
N LYS A 133 10.12 -74.15 5.49
CA LYS A 133 10.10 -74.29 4.03
C LYS A 133 8.69 -74.22 3.44
N GLU A 134 7.69 -74.76 4.14
CA GLU A 134 6.29 -74.76 3.69
C GLU A 134 5.67 -73.37 3.82
N LEU A 135 5.98 -72.67 4.91
CA LEU A 135 5.53 -71.29 5.13
C LEU A 135 6.22 -70.32 4.16
N ARG A 136 7.51 -70.53 3.86
CA ARG A 136 8.25 -69.72 2.89
C ARG A 136 7.67 -69.85 1.48
N GLU A 137 7.27 -71.06 1.08
CA GLU A 137 6.56 -71.27 -0.19
C GLU A 137 5.18 -70.58 -0.21
N LYS A 138 4.44 -70.55 0.90
CA LYS A 138 3.16 -69.83 1.01
C LYS A 138 3.34 -68.31 0.90
N PHE A 139 4.35 -67.76 1.58
CA PHE A 139 4.72 -66.34 1.51
C PHE A 139 5.20 -65.96 0.10
N THR A 140 5.99 -66.81 -0.55
CA THR A 140 6.48 -66.59 -1.93
C THR A 140 5.31 -66.62 -2.92
N LYS A 141 4.42 -67.61 -2.83
CA LYS A 141 3.20 -67.67 -3.65
C LYS A 141 2.27 -66.47 -3.46
N PHE A 142 2.16 -65.94 -2.24
CA PHE A 142 1.40 -64.73 -1.96
C PHE A 142 2.03 -63.50 -2.64
N CYS A 143 3.36 -63.40 -2.65
CA CYS A 143 4.07 -62.35 -3.38
C CYS A 143 3.98 -62.52 -4.91
N ASP A 144 3.89 -63.75 -5.42
CA ASP A 144 3.92 -64.06 -6.87
C ASP A 144 2.54 -64.05 -7.55
N ALA A 145 1.43 -64.21 -6.82
CA ALA A 145 0.07 -64.33 -7.36
C ALA A 145 -0.42 -63.13 -8.22
N ALA A 146 0.27 -61.98 -8.14
CA ALA A 146 -0.02 -60.77 -8.91
C ALA A 146 0.47 -60.81 -10.38
N GLU A 147 1.27 -61.79 -10.79
CA GLU A 147 1.71 -61.88 -12.21
C GLU A 147 0.64 -62.43 -13.16
N SER A 148 -0.54 -62.81 -12.68
CA SER A 148 -1.57 -63.46 -13.50
C SER A 148 -2.53 -62.51 -14.24
N GLN A 149 -2.50 -61.20 -13.97
CA GLN A 149 -3.36 -60.21 -14.65
C GLN A 149 -2.51 -59.09 -15.25
N SER A 150 -2.62 -58.86 -16.57
CA SER A 150 -1.85 -57.78 -17.22
C SER A 150 -2.36 -56.40 -16.77
N GLU A 151 -1.48 -55.39 -16.73
CA GLU A 151 -1.82 -54.00 -16.38
C GLU A 151 -3.03 -53.48 -17.17
N SER A 152 -3.11 -53.83 -18.46
CA SER A 152 -4.21 -53.48 -19.34
C SER A 152 -5.53 -54.11 -18.91
N GLU A 153 -5.54 -55.38 -18.49
CA GLU A 153 -6.75 -56.07 -18.01
C GLU A 153 -7.23 -55.51 -16.67
N PHE A 154 -6.30 -55.14 -15.78
CA PHE A 154 -6.65 -54.54 -14.48
C PHE A 154 -7.23 -53.13 -14.64
N LYS A 155 -6.61 -52.27 -15.47
CA LYS A 155 -7.16 -50.94 -15.81
C LYS A 155 -8.55 -51.05 -16.46
N THR A 156 -8.74 -52.05 -17.32
CA THR A 156 -10.05 -52.33 -17.94
C THR A 156 -11.08 -52.75 -16.89
N SER A 157 -10.67 -53.56 -15.91
CA SER A 157 -11.53 -53.99 -14.80
C SER A 157 -11.96 -52.80 -13.93
N ILE A 158 -11.02 -51.94 -13.53
CA ILE A 158 -11.30 -50.69 -12.78
C ILE A 158 -12.31 -49.83 -13.53
N TYR A 159 -12.07 -49.58 -14.82
CA TYR A 159 -12.96 -48.76 -15.64
C TYR A 159 -14.36 -49.38 -15.73
N SER A 160 -14.45 -50.67 -16.06
CA SER A 160 -15.73 -51.37 -16.20
C SER A 160 -16.57 -51.34 -14.93
N GLU A 161 -15.91 -51.33 -13.77
CA GLU A 161 -16.55 -51.36 -12.47
C GLU A 161 -17.08 -49.97 -12.06
N TYR A 162 -16.43 -48.86 -12.48
CA TYR A 162 -17.02 -47.53 -12.42
C TYR A 162 -18.28 -47.44 -13.30
N VAL A 163 -18.18 -47.87 -14.55
CA VAL A 163 -19.30 -47.77 -15.50
C VAL A 163 -20.48 -48.63 -15.05
N LYS A 164 -20.21 -49.83 -14.52
CA LYS A 164 -21.22 -50.71 -13.93
C LYS A 164 -21.94 -50.05 -12.76
N ARG A 165 -21.22 -49.42 -11.81
CA ARG A 165 -21.85 -48.73 -10.68
C ARG A 165 -22.75 -47.59 -11.14
N VAL A 166 -22.29 -46.78 -12.09
CA VAL A 166 -23.11 -45.72 -12.70
C VAL A 166 -24.36 -46.30 -13.37
N ALA A 167 -24.22 -47.39 -14.13
CA ALA A 167 -25.35 -48.02 -14.82
C ALA A 167 -26.39 -48.64 -13.86
N THR A 168 -25.94 -49.11 -12.68
CA THR A 168 -26.80 -49.76 -11.68
C THR A 168 -27.31 -48.82 -10.58
N ASP A 169 -26.88 -47.56 -10.56
CA ASP A 169 -27.31 -46.59 -9.56
C ASP A 169 -28.79 -46.18 -9.76
N ALA A 170 -29.64 -46.67 -8.86
CA ALA A 170 -31.07 -46.37 -8.78
C ALA A 170 -31.42 -45.47 -7.58
N SER A 171 -30.43 -44.87 -6.91
CA SER A 171 -30.64 -44.08 -5.69
C SER A 171 -31.39 -42.77 -5.92
N ASN A 172 -31.37 -42.24 -7.16
CA ASN A 172 -31.86 -40.89 -7.51
C ASN A 172 -31.29 -39.76 -6.63
N SER A 173 -30.15 -40.01 -5.97
CA SER A 173 -29.55 -39.08 -5.01
C SER A 173 -28.84 -37.91 -5.70
N VAL A 174 -28.01 -38.19 -6.71
CA VAL A 174 -27.20 -37.18 -7.42
C VAL A 174 -27.70 -36.95 -8.85
N TYR A 175 -28.00 -38.03 -9.56
CA TYR A 175 -28.57 -38.03 -10.91
C TYR A 175 -29.86 -38.86 -10.95
N LYS A 176 -30.81 -38.46 -11.80
CA LYS A 176 -32.00 -39.28 -12.09
C LYS A 176 -31.57 -40.52 -12.87
N GLN A 177 -32.30 -41.63 -12.72
CA GLN A 177 -31.99 -42.90 -13.41
C GLN A 177 -31.76 -42.78 -14.93
N ILE A 178 -32.48 -41.88 -15.62
CA ILE A 178 -32.26 -41.61 -17.06
C ILE A 178 -30.90 -40.95 -17.30
N ALA A 179 -30.50 -39.99 -16.46
CA ALA A 179 -29.19 -39.36 -16.55
C ALA A 179 -28.05 -40.33 -16.19
N CYS A 180 -28.23 -41.25 -15.24
CA CYS A 180 -27.24 -42.30 -14.95
C CYS A 180 -27.01 -43.20 -16.18
N LYS A 181 -28.06 -43.52 -16.94
CA LYS A 181 -27.94 -44.28 -18.20
C LYS A 181 -27.19 -43.49 -19.27
N ASN A 182 -27.48 -42.20 -19.43
CA ASN A 182 -26.78 -41.33 -20.38
C ASN A 182 -25.27 -41.21 -20.01
N ILE A 183 -24.96 -41.08 -18.71
CA ILE A 183 -23.57 -41.03 -18.21
C ILE A 183 -22.88 -42.37 -18.45
N ALA A 184 -23.52 -43.50 -18.16
CA ALA A 184 -22.95 -44.82 -18.44
C ALA A 184 -22.70 -45.02 -19.94
N ALA A 185 -23.64 -44.62 -20.81
CA ALA A 185 -23.48 -44.67 -22.26
C ALA A 185 -22.32 -43.79 -22.74
N PHE A 186 -22.15 -42.61 -22.13
CA PHE A 186 -21.03 -41.71 -22.40
C PHE A 186 -19.69 -42.32 -21.98
N LEU A 187 -19.60 -42.94 -20.81
CA LEU A 187 -18.38 -43.62 -20.36
C LEU A 187 -18.10 -44.90 -21.17
N TYR A 188 -19.11 -45.61 -21.69
CA TYR A 188 -18.90 -46.76 -22.57
C TYR A 188 -18.39 -46.40 -23.97
N ASP A 189 -18.42 -45.13 -24.35
CA ASP A 189 -17.95 -44.71 -25.65
C ASP A 189 -16.43 -44.93 -25.78
N SER A 190 -16.02 -45.72 -26.78
CA SER A 190 -14.61 -46.08 -27.02
C SER A 190 -13.64 -44.89 -26.99
N ARG A 191 -14.03 -43.71 -27.48
CA ARG A 191 -13.18 -42.51 -27.50
C ARG A 191 -13.01 -41.90 -26.10
N VAL A 192 -14.09 -41.90 -25.32
CA VAL A 192 -14.10 -41.41 -23.93
C VAL A 192 -13.31 -42.39 -23.06
N GLN A 193 -13.55 -43.68 -23.23
CA GLN A 193 -12.82 -44.74 -22.55
C GLN A 193 -11.31 -44.67 -22.83
N GLU A 194 -10.89 -44.62 -24.10
CA GLU A 194 -9.47 -44.50 -24.46
C GLU A 194 -8.84 -43.24 -23.86
N TYR A 195 -9.56 -42.11 -23.87
CA TYR A 195 -9.07 -40.86 -23.30
C TYR A 195 -8.92 -40.93 -21.78
N LEU A 196 -9.89 -41.50 -21.05
CA LEU A 196 -9.85 -41.62 -19.60
C LEU A 196 -8.88 -42.71 -19.11
N MET A 197 -8.56 -43.69 -19.97
CA MET A 197 -7.58 -44.76 -19.71
C MET A 197 -6.13 -44.40 -20.10
N ARG A 198 -5.88 -43.19 -20.62
CA ARG A 198 -4.54 -42.72 -20.97
C ARG A 198 -3.59 -42.70 -19.75
N ALA A 199 -2.28 -42.74 -20.02
CA ALA A 199 -1.28 -42.49 -18.98
C ALA A 199 -1.51 -41.11 -18.32
N GLY A 200 -1.54 -41.07 -16.99
CA GLY A 200 -1.91 -39.89 -16.20
C GLY A 200 -3.41 -39.55 -16.14
N GLY A 201 -4.27 -40.34 -16.80
CA GLY A 201 -5.73 -40.23 -16.71
C GLY A 201 -6.30 -40.82 -15.41
N PRO A 202 -7.61 -40.65 -15.13
CA PRO A 202 -8.21 -41.04 -13.86
C PRO A 202 -8.15 -42.55 -13.58
N VAL A 203 -8.24 -43.39 -14.63
CA VAL A 203 -8.12 -44.85 -14.46
C VAL A 203 -6.69 -45.24 -14.13
N ASP A 204 -5.71 -44.57 -14.73
CA ASP A 204 -4.30 -44.75 -14.41
C ASP A 204 -4.02 -44.28 -12.98
N ARG A 205 -4.56 -43.13 -12.54
CA ARG A 205 -4.45 -42.66 -11.15
C ARG A 205 -5.06 -43.65 -10.15
N CYS A 206 -6.25 -44.20 -10.45
CA CYS A 206 -6.87 -45.23 -9.62
C CYS A 206 -6.05 -46.54 -9.61
N TYR A 207 -5.54 -46.96 -10.77
CA TYR A 207 -4.63 -48.10 -10.89
C TYR A 207 -3.37 -47.90 -10.05
N GLN A 208 -2.71 -46.74 -10.15
CA GLN A 208 -1.51 -46.40 -9.37
C GLN A 208 -1.83 -46.33 -7.86
N MET A 209 -3.01 -45.83 -7.49
CA MET A 209 -3.46 -45.80 -6.10
C MET A 209 -3.68 -47.20 -5.53
N ILE A 210 -4.18 -48.15 -6.33
CA ILE A 210 -4.38 -49.56 -5.93
C ILE A 210 -3.08 -50.37 -5.97
N THR A 211 -2.25 -50.20 -7.00
CA THR A 211 -1.10 -51.09 -7.28
C THR A 211 0.24 -50.57 -6.79
N SER A 212 0.45 -49.26 -6.80
CA SER A 212 1.76 -48.66 -6.53
C SER A 212 1.92 -48.18 -5.10
N GLY A 213 0.99 -48.48 -4.18
CA GLY A 213 1.09 -48.13 -2.77
C GLY A 213 1.60 -46.70 -2.56
N ALA A 214 0.79 -45.70 -2.93
CA ALA A 214 1.06 -44.27 -2.71
C ALA A 214 2.51 -43.79 -2.98
N LYS A 215 3.25 -44.37 -3.94
CA LYS A 215 4.66 -44.00 -4.15
C LYS A 215 4.88 -42.60 -4.73
N THR A 216 3.86 -41.88 -5.17
CA THR A 216 4.04 -40.55 -5.80
C THR A 216 2.76 -39.71 -5.83
N MET A 217 2.14 -39.43 -4.69
CA MET A 217 1.17 -38.31 -4.59
C MET A 217 1.33 -37.58 -3.27
N VAL A 218 2.38 -36.75 -3.18
CA VAL A 218 2.46 -35.64 -2.24
C VAL A 218 2.35 -34.37 -3.05
N THR A 219 1.12 -34.00 -3.37
CA THR A 219 0.72 -32.62 -3.62
C THR A 219 -0.50 -32.39 -2.75
N ASP A 220 -0.56 -31.23 -2.07
CA ASP A 220 -1.60 -30.78 -1.12
C ASP A 220 -3.04 -30.68 -1.72
N SER A 221 -3.29 -31.36 -2.83
CA SER A 221 -4.56 -31.40 -3.52
C SER A 221 -4.84 -32.85 -3.94
N THR A 222 -5.99 -33.32 -3.47
CA THR A 222 -6.87 -34.36 -4.03
C THR A 222 -6.77 -35.81 -3.52
N GLU A 223 -7.68 -36.15 -2.59
CA GLU A 223 -8.30 -37.47 -2.47
C GLU A 223 -9.21 -37.83 -3.69
N THR A 224 -9.17 -37.05 -4.78
CA THR A 224 -10.05 -37.20 -5.95
C THR A 224 -9.35 -37.97 -7.08
N ILE A 225 -9.97 -39.05 -7.53
CA ILE A 225 -9.49 -39.87 -8.65
C ILE A 225 -9.82 -39.20 -9.98
N PHE A 226 -11.00 -38.60 -10.09
CA PHE A 226 -11.44 -37.78 -11.23
C PHE A 226 -11.29 -36.30 -10.90
N ASP A 227 -10.83 -35.51 -11.87
CA ASP A 227 -10.71 -34.05 -11.80
C ASP A 227 -11.45 -33.38 -12.98
N LYS A 228 -11.67 -32.07 -12.89
CA LYS A 228 -12.42 -31.31 -13.93
C LYS A 228 -11.70 -31.37 -15.28
N GLU A 229 -10.38 -31.35 -15.26
CA GLU A 229 -9.49 -31.37 -16.42
C GLU A 229 -9.58 -32.68 -17.20
N ASP A 230 -10.00 -33.78 -16.58
CA ASP A 230 -10.17 -35.06 -17.30
C ASP A 230 -11.34 -35.03 -18.28
N PHE A 231 -12.29 -34.12 -18.08
CA PHE A 231 -13.43 -33.90 -18.97
C PHE A 231 -13.22 -32.71 -19.92
N ALA A 232 -12.06 -32.04 -19.85
CA ALA A 232 -11.63 -31.01 -20.80
C ALA A 232 -11.00 -31.64 -22.06
N PHE A 233 -11.83 -32.26 -22.89
CA PHE A 233 -11.36 -32.99 -24.08
C PHE A 233 -10.61 -32.09 -25.08
N PRO A 234 -9.43 -32.50 -25.59
CA PRO A 234 -8.71 -31.76 -26.61
C PRO A 234 -9.52 -31.73 -27.93
N ARG A 235 -9.23 -30.74 -28.78
CA ARG A 235 -10.03 -30.44 -29.99
C ARG A 235 -10.25 -31.65 -30.91
N ASN A 236 -9.28 -32.57 -31.00
CA ASN A 236 -9.42 -33.80 -31.78
C ASN A 236 -10.47 -34.76 -31.17
N VAL A 237 -10.39 -35.06 -29.87
CA VAL A 237 -11.32 -35.95 -29.16
C VAL A 237 -12.73 -35.35 -29.15
N ALA A 238 -12.85 -34.06 -28.86
CA ALA A 238 -14.13 -33.35 -28.90
C ALA A 238 -14.78 -33.37 -30.30
N ASN A 239 -13.99 -33.29 -31.38
CA ASN A 239 -14.51 -33.37 -32.74
C ASN A 239 -14.96 -34.79 -33.11
N MET A 240 -14.25 -35.81 -32.64
CA MET A 240 -14.63 -37.21 -32.85
C MET A 240 -15.93 -37.57 -32.12
N ILE A 241 -16.12 -37.07 -30.89
CA ILE A 241 -17.39 -37.24 -30.15
C ILE A 241 -18.55 -36.56 -30.90
N LYS A 242 -18.32 -35.35 -31.45
CA LYS A 242 -19.37 -34.60 -32.17
C LYS A 242 -19.82 -35.24 -33.49
N LYS A 243 -18.90 -35.85 -34.24
CA LYS A 243 -19.19 -36.39 -35.58
C LYS A 243 -19.63 -37.85 -35.54
N ASP A 244 -18.94 -38.65 -34.71
CA ASP A 244 -18.93 -40.09 -34.87
C ASP A 244 -19.56 -40.82 -33.67
N ALA A 245 -19.97 -40.12 -32.59
CA ALA A 245 -20.62 -40.74 -31.44
C ALA A 245 -22.11 -40.97 -31.65
N ALA A 246 -22.65 -41.98 -30.96
CA ALA A 246 -24.08 -42.25 -30.91
C ALA A 246 -24.86 -41.01 -30.43
N GLU A 247 -26.09 -40.85 -30.90
CA GLU A 247 -26.89 -39.65 -30.67
C GLU A 247 -27.04 -39.31 -29.17
N GLU A 248 -27.24 -40.32 -28.33
CA GLU A 248 -27.35 -40.18 -26.87
C GLU A 248 -26.05 -39.66 -26.22
N VAL A 249 -24.89 -40.21 -26.61
CA VAL A 249 -23.56 -39.79 -26.13
C VAL A 249 -23.23 -38.38 -26.60
N ARG A 250 -23.55 -38.08 -27.86
CA ARG A 250 -23.34 -36.77 -28.48
C ARG A 250 -24.17 -35.69 -27.81
N ASN A 251 -25.43 -35.98 -27.53
CA ASN A 251 -26.36 -35.04 -26.89
C ASN A 251 -25.94 -34.79 -25.45
N TYR A 252 -25.62 -35.84 -24.68
CA TYR A 252 -25.13 -35.68 -23.31
C TYR A 252 -23.85 -34.84 -23.27
N TYR A 253 -22.88 -35.12 -24.14
CA TYR A 253 -21.65 -34.33 -24.21
C TYR A 253 -21.91 -32.86 -24.60
N LEU A 254 -22.69 -32.60 -25.65
CA LEU A 254 -22.88 -31.25 -26.19
C LEU A 254 -23.78 -30.35 -25.35
N TYR A 255 -24.80 -30.91 -24.72
CA TYR A 255 -25.86 -30.14 -24.05
C TYR A 255 -25.82 -30.23 -22.53
N ASP A 256 -25.34 -31.35 -21.97
CA ASP A 256 -25.38 -31.59 -20.52
C ASP A 256 -24.00 -31.53 -19.84
N LEU A 257 -22.89 -31.41 -20.60
CA LEU A 257 -21.53 -31.45 -20.04
C LEU A 257 -20.57 -30.40 -20.61
N ARG A 258 -20.60 -30.15 -21.92
CA ARG A 258 -19.64 -29.26 -22.59
C ARG A 258 -19.90 -27.79 -22.25
N ASP A 259 -18.83 -27.07 -21.94
CA ASP A 259 -18.82 -25.64 -21.60
C ASP A 259 -19.64 -25.31 -20.32
N ASP A 260 -19.97 -26.31 -19.49
CA ASP A 260 -20.65 -26.18 -18.18
C ASP A 260 -19.75 -26.71 -17.04
N GLU A 261 -19.06 -25.79 -16.35
CA GLU A 261 -18.15 -26.13 -15.26
C GLU A 261 -18.84 -26.74 -14.03
N ASP A 262 -20.11 -26.39 -13.79
CA ASP A 262 -20.88 -26.91 -12.65
C ASP A 262 -21.36 -28.34 -12.92
N ALA A 263 -21.75 -28.64 -14.17
CA ALA A 263 -22.09 -29.99 -14.59
C ALA A 263 -20.87 -30.93 -14.54
N ILE A 264 -19.69 -30.45 -14.98
CA ILE A 264 -18.42 -31.19 -14.88
C ILE A 264 -18.05 -31.43 -13.41
N ALA A 265 -18.13 -30.40 -12.55
CA ALA A 265 -17.86 -30.53 -11.12
C ALA A 265 -18.79 -31.56 -10.47
N LYS A 266 -20.08 -31.55 -10.83
CA LYS A 266 -21.07 -32.50 -10.34
C LYS A 266 -20.79 -33.93 -10.81
N LEU A 267 -20.39 -34.13 -12.06
CA LEU A 267 -20.01 -35.44 -12.60
C LEU A 267 -18.76 -36.00 -11.91
N VAL A 268 -17.76 -35.14 -11.72
CA VAL A 268 -16.51 -35.49 -11.01
C VAL A 268 -16.81 -35.92 -9.57
N SER A 269 -17.61 -35.14 -8.83
CA SER A 269 -18.01 -35.51 -7.46
C SER A 269 -18.78 -36.82 -7.42
N TYR A 270 -19.65 -37.06 -8.40
CA TYR A 270 -20.45 -38.29 -8.50
C TYR A 270 -19.61 -39.53 -8.79
N LEU A 271 -18.65 -39.45 -9.71
CA LEU A 271 -17.75 -40.57 -10.01
C LEU A 271 -16.83 -40.87 -8.84
N ASN A 272 -16.31 -39.83 -8.18
CA ASN A 272 -15.48 -39.99 -6.99
C ASN A 272 -16.22 -40.61 -5.80
N HIS A 273 -17.54 -40.48 -5.71
CA HIS A 273 -18.34 -41.15 -4.67
C HIS A 273 -18.25 -42.69 -4.76
N PHE A 274 -18.08 -43.24 -5.97
CA PHE A 274 -17.96 -44.68 -6.17
C PHE A 274 -16.54 -45.22 -5.97
N THR A 275 -15.54 -44.35 -5.82
CA THR A 275 -14.13 -44.72 -5.75
C THR A 275 -13.83 -45.76 -4.67
N SER A 276 -14.34 -45.56 -3.45
CA SER A 276 -14.15 -46.52 -2.35
C SER A 276 -14.74 -47.90 -2.67
N GLY A 277 -15.94 -47.94 -3.25
CA GLY A 277 -16.60 -49.18 -3.66
C GLY A 277 -15.91 -49.88 -4.83
N VAL A 278 -15.37 -49.12 -5.80
CA VAL A 278 -14.59 -49.66 -6.93
C VAL A 278 -13.28 -50.24 -6.43
N MET A 279 -12.56 -49.51 -5.59
CA MET A 279 -11.33 -49.99 -4.95
C MET A 279 -11.59 -51.26 -4.14
N GLN A 280 -12.65 -51.31 -3.33
CA GLN A 280 -12.99 -52.50 -2.55
C GLN A 280 -13.34 -53.73 -3.41
N SER A 281 -14.08 -53.54 -4.50
CA SER A 281 -14.43 -54.66 -5.41
C SER A 281 -13.23 -55.16 -6.22
N CYS A 282 -12.30 -54.27 -6.56
CA CYS A 282 -11.03 -54.65 -7.20
C CYS A 282 -10.03 -55.25 -6.19
N ALA A 283 -10.13 -54.90 -4.90
CA ALA A 283 -9.26 -55.37 -3.82
C ALA A 283 -9.71 -56.69 -3.16
N ASN A 284 -10.99 -57.08 -3.25
CA ASN A 284 -11.51 -58.38 -2.78
C ASN A 284 -10.82 -59.61 -3.46
N ILE A 285 -9.99 -59.38 -4.47
CA ILE A 285 -9.15 -60.39 -5.11
C ILE A 285 -7.87 -60.68 -4.28
N THR A 286 -7.54 -59.87 -3.26
CA THR A 286 -6.24 -59.90 -2.55
C THR A 286 -6.26 -60.08 -1.01
N SER A 287 -7.39 -59.91 -0.31
CA SER A 287 -7.39 -59.75 1.16
C SER A 287 -7.48 -61.02 2.01
N GLU A 288 -8.05 -62.14 1.55
CA GLU A 288 -8.36 -63.30 2.41
C GLU A 288 -7.12 -64.09 2.93
N ASN A 289 -5.91 -63.82 2.43
CA ASN A 289 -4.70 -64.61 2.74
C ASN A 289 -3.71 -63.97 3.75
N ALA A 290 -3.78 -62.67 4.05
CA ALA A 290 -2.71 -61.99 4.79
C ALA A 290 -2.72 -62.26 6.31
N ARG A 291 -3.89 -62.24 6.95
CA ARG A 291 -4.05 -62.51 8.38
C ARG A 291 -3.50 -63.88 8.77
N ASP A 292 -3.82 -64.90 7.97
CA ASP A 292 -3.40 -66.28 8.21
C ASP A 292 -1.88 -66.43 8.07
N LEU A 293 -1.25 -65.70 7.14
CA LEU A 293 0.21 -65.68 7.01
C LEU A 293 0.89 -65.11 8.27
N PHE A 294 0.39 -64.01 8.83
CA PHE A 294 0.91 -63.43 10.08
C PHE A 294 0.70 -64.33 11.29
N VAL A 295 -0.47 -64.96 11.41
CA VAL A 295 -0.75 -65.94 12.47
C VAL A 295 0.20 -67.14 12.36
N ASN A 296 0.41 -67.66 11.15
CA ASN A 296 1.33 -68.77 10.92
C ASN A 296 2.80 -68.39 11.20
N LEU A 297 3.22 -67.17 10.86
CA LEU A 297 4.54 -66.64 11.23
C LEU A 297 4.72 -66.62 12.75
N ARG A 298 3.74 -66.10 13.50
CA ARG A 298 3.76 -66.07 14.97
C ARG A 298 3.81 -67.47 15.59
N LYS A 299 3.14 -68.47 14.99
CA LYS A 299 3.25 -69.88 15.40
C LYS A 299 4.64 -70.46 15.13
N SER A 300 5.25 -70.14 13.99
CA SER A 300 6.61 -70.57 13.66
C SER A 300 7.63 -70.00 14.64
N LEU A 301 7.58 -68.69 14.90
CA LEU A 301 8.47 -68.03 15.85
C LEU A 301 8.28 -68.57 17.28
N CYS A 302 7.03 -68.88 17.68
CA CYS A 302 6.74 -69.51 18.97
C CYS A 302 7.40 -70.89 19.10
N LYS A 303 7.36 -71.73 18.05
CA LYS A 303 8.05 -73.03 18.02
C LYS A 303 9.58 -72.88 18.12
N GLU A 304 10.12 -71.78 17.61
CA GLU A 304 11.54 -71.44 17.72
C GLU A 304 11.92 -70.79 19.07
N GLY A 305 10.94 -70.56 19.97
CA GLY A 305 11.17 -69.90 21.26
C GLY A 305 11.43 -68.39 21.15
N LYS A 306 11.11 -67.78 20.00
CA LYS A 306 11.37 -66.37 19.69
C LYS A 306 10.11 -65.54 19.84
N ASN A 307 10.28 -64.29 20.25
CA ASN A 307 9.24 -63.29 20.20
C ASN A 307 9.46 -62.30 19.05
N LEU A 308 8.43 -61.50 18.76
CA LEU A 308 8.42 -60.57 17.64
C LEU A 308 8.30 -59.12 18.14
N THR A 309 9.19 -58.25 17.66
CA THR A 309 9.10 -56.80 17.80
C THR A 309 9.03 -56.18 16.41
N ILE A 310 7.99 -55.39 16.14
CA ILE A 310 7.74 -54.79 14.82
C ILE A 310 7.62 -53.27 14.96
N PHE A 311 8.45 -52.57 14.21
CA PHE A 311 8.42 -51.12 14.06
C PHE A 311 7.84 -50.79 12.69
N ILE A 312 6.80 -49.96 12.65
CA ILE A 312 6.17 -49.51 11.40
C ILE A 312 6.29 -47.99 11.34
N GLU A 313 7.16 -47.50 10.45
CA GLU A 313 7.54 -46.08 10.35
C GLU A 313 6.34 -45.16 10.07
N ASP A 314 5.43 -45.61 9.22
CA ASP A 314 4.23 -44.87 8.84
C ASP A 314 3.17 -45.86 8.37
N PHE A 315 2.01 -45.86 9.01
CA PHE A 315 0.89 -46.73 8.67
C PHE A 315 -0.13 -46.05 7.74
N THR A 316 -0.03 -44.73 7.55
CA THR A 316 -1.07 -43.94 6.86
C THR A 316 -1.22 -44.26 5.37
N SER A 317 -0.20 -44.88 4.76
CA SER A 317 -0.24 -45.35 3.37
C SER A 317 -0.83 -46.76 3.21
N PHE A 318 -1.13 -47.47 4.31
CA PHE A 318 -1.93 -48.69 4.25
C PHE A 318 -3.39 -48.29 3.99
N SER A 319 -3.96 -48.82 2.90
CA SER A 319 -5.33 -48.52 2.49
C SER A 319 -6.34 -48.94 3.58
N ILE A 320 -7.51 -48.28 3.64
CA ILE A 320 -8.63 -48.65 4.54
C ILE A 320 -9.01 -50.15 4.43
N VAL A 321 -8.68 -50.79 3.31
CA VAL A 321 -8.92 -52.19 3.00
C VAL A 321 -7.99 -53.15 3.78
N GLU A 322 -6.84 -52.68 4.28
CA GLU A 322 -5.79 -53.51 4.91
C GLU A 322 -5.89 -53.65 6.46
N SER A 323 -7.06 -53.35 7.06
CA SER A 323 -7.34 -53.39 8.51
C SER A 323 -7.06 -54.74 9.22
N GLU A 324 -6.88 -55.82 8.46
CA GLU A 324 -6.62 -57.16 8.97
C GLU A 324 -5.20 -57.34 9.53
N LEU A 325 -4.22 -56.58 9.01
CA LEU A 325 -2.83 -56.63 9.52
C LEU A 325 -2.78 -56.14 10.97
N ILE A 326 -3.39 -54.99 11.25
CA ILE A 326 -3.40 -54.47 12.61
C ILE A 326 -4.21 -55.35 13.54
N THR A 327 -5.31 -55.92 13.03
CA THR A 327 -6.10 -56.92 13.76
C THR A 327 -5.26 -58.12 14.15
N ALA A 328 -4.37 -58.62 13.27
CA ALA A 328 -3.47 -59.73 13.55
C ALA A 328 -2.35 -59.39 14.55
N LEU A 329 -1.84 -58.15 14.50
CA LEU A 329 -0.84 -57.64 15.44
C LEU A 329 -1.41 -57.41 16.84
N ALA A 330 -2.70 -57.09 16.95
CA ALA A 330 -3.40 -56.83 18.21
C ALA A 330 -3.85 -58.10 18.97
N VAL A 331 -3.72 -59.31 18.39
CA VAL A 331 -4.12 -60.54 19.08
C VAL A 331 -3.10 -60.90 20.15
N GLU A 332 -3.50 -60.86 21.42
CA GLU A 332 -2.64 -61.22 22.55
C GLU A 332 -2.25 -62.71 22.55
N ASN A 333 -1.07 -63.03 23.09
CA ASN A 333 -0.65 -64.41 23.34
C ASN A 333 -1.17 -64.86 24.73
N GLY A 334 -2.08 -65.83 24.77
CA GLY A 334 -2.65 -66.34 26.02
C GLY A 334 -3.95 -67.13 25.82
N GLY A 335 -4.30 -67.98 26.78
CA GLY A 335 -5.50 -68.82 26.71
C GLY A 335 -5.50 -69.76 25.49
N GLU A 336 -6.56 -69.66 24.66
CA GLU A 336 -6.72 -70.41 23.41
C GLU A 336 -5.67 -70.08 22.33
N TYR A 337 -4.91 -69.00 22.49
CA TYR A 337 -3.86 -68.53 21.56
C TYR A 337 -2.44 -68.68 22.12
N SER A 338 -2.22 -69.67 22.99
CA SER A 338 -0.91 -69.97 23.60
C SER A 338 0.15 -70.49 22.61
N ASP A 339 -0.27 -70.86 21.41
CA ASP A 339 0.61 -71.26 20.31
C ASP A 339 1.19 -70.06 19.52
N LEU A 340 0.79 -68.83 19.84
CA LEU A 340 1.32 -67.60 19.23
C LEU A 340 2.45 -66.99 20.06
N CYS A 341 3.51 -66.52 19.40
CA CYS A 341 4.56 -65.75 20.07
C CYS A 341 4.03 -64.37 20.53
N ARG A 342 4.72 -63.78 21.52
CA ARG A 342 4.45 -62.41 21.98
C ARG A 342 4.85 -61.42 20.90
N VAL A 343 4.08 -60.34 20.77
CA VAL A 343 4.34 -59.24 19.83
C VAL A 343 4.45 -57.92 20.60
N THR A 344 5.49 -57.15 20.29
CA THR A 344 5.58 -55.71 20.60
C THR A 344 5.46 -54.96 19.27
N SER A 345 4.39 -54.21 19.05
CA SER A 345 4.22 -53.40 17.84
C SER A 345 4.30 -51.92 18.16
N VAL A 346 5.09 -51.18 17.37
CA VAL A 346 5.24 -49.72 17.45
C VAL A 346 4.88 -49.14 16.10
N ILE A 347 3.76 -48.41 16.02
CA ILE A 347 3.14 -48.05 14.74
C ILE A 347 2.93 -46.54 14.65
N GLY A 348 3.49 -45.92 13.61
CA GLY A 348 3.33 -44.49 13.32
C GLY A 348 2.03 -44.21 12.59
N ILE A 349 1.17 -43.36 13.15
CA ILE A 349 -0.16 -43.03 12.58
C ILE A 349 -0.38 -41.52 12.66
N THR A 350 -1.11 -40.91 11.73
CA THR A 350 -1.53 -39.51 11.85
C THR A 350 -2.77 -39.37 12.72
N ASP A 351 -2.94 -38.20 13.35
CA ASP A 351 -4.11 -37.95 14.20
C ASP A 351 -5.44 -38.18 13.43
N GLY A 352 -5.55 -37.63 12.22
CA GLY A 352 -6.75 -37.80 11.38
C GLY A 352 -7.03 -39.25 10.97
N TYR A 353 -5.99 -40.06 10.72
CA TYR A 353 -6.18 -41.49 10.41
C TYR A 353 -6.57 -42.29 11.66
N TYR A 354 -5.99 -41.98 12.82
CA TYR A 354 -6.35 -42.62 14.08
C TYR A 354 -7.82 -42.37 14.47
N ASP A 355 -8.32 -41.16 14.23
CA ASP A 355 -9.71 -40.80 14.51
C ASP A 355 -10.70 -41.61 13.68
N SER A 356 -10.32 -42.00 12.45
CA SER A 356 -11.12 -42.83 11.55
C SER A 356 -11.26 -44.30 11.98
N PHE A 357 -10.49 -44.76 12.98
CA PHE A 357 -10.60 -46.11 13.50
C PHE A 357 -11.89 -46.35 14.29
N ARG A 358 -12.45 -47.56 14.15
CA ARG A 358 -13.61 -48.02 14.93
C ARG A 358 -13.24 -48.18 16.42
N ASP A 359 -14.20 -48.00 17.31
CA ASP A 359 -13.96 -47.98 18.77
C ASP A 359 -13.35 -49.29 19.30
N ASN A 360 -13.78 -50.43 18.76
CA ASN A 360 -13.25 -51.76 19.12
C ASN A 360 -11.76 -51.96 18.79
N PHE A 361 -11.19 -51.12 17.93
CA PHE A 361 -9.78 -51.10 17.60
C PHE A 361 -9.00 -50.22 18.59
N LYS A 362 -9.56 -49.05 18.94
CA LYS A 362 -8.97 -48.15 19.95
C LYS A 362 -8.82 -48.88 21.29
N ASP A 363 -9.76 -49.75 21.65
CA ASP A 363 -9.70 -50.59 22.85
C ASP A 363 -8.49 -51.56 22.91
N ARG A 364 -7.89 -51.89 21.75
CA ARG A 364 -6.75 -52.83 21.67
C ARG A 364 -5.39 -52.12 21.71
N VAL A 365 -5.39 -50.79 21.65
CA VAL A 365 -4.17 -49.99 21.77
C VAL A 365 -3.74 -49.98 23.23
N THR A 366 -2.57 -50.57 23.49
CA THR A 366 -2.06 -50.66 24.87
C THR A 366 -1.49 -49.33 25.37
N LYS A 367 -0.84 -48.55 24.49
CA LYS A 367 -0.16 -47.29 24.83
C LYS A 367 -0.16 -46.34 23.64
N GLN A 368 -0.14 -45.05 23.91
CA GLN A 368 0.02 -44.02 22.88
C GLN A 368 1.17 -43.08 23.23
N ILE A 369 1.95 -42.71 22.21
CA ILE A 369 2.97 -41.66 22.25
C ILE A 369 2.52 -40.59 21.27
N LYS A 370 2.25 -39.37 21.75
CA LYS A 370 1.86 -38.26 20.90
C LYS A 370 3.04 -37.28 20.76
N VAL A 371 3.42 -37.04 19.51
CA VAL A 371 4.45 -36.08 19.12
C VAL A 371 3.76 -34.77 18.74
N THR A 372 3.89 -33.76 19.59
CA THR A 372 3.25 -32.45 19.42
C THR A 372 4.28 -31.40 18.99
N GLU A 373 3.83 -30.21 18.58
CA GLU A 373 4.73 -29.08 18.30
C GLU A 373 5.54 -28.65 19.54
N GLN A 374 5.10 -28.99 20.76
CA GLN A 374 5.88 -28.77 21.98
C GLN A 374 7.04 -29.75 22.11
N SER A 375 7.00 -30.88 21.40
CA SER A 375 8.08 -31.87 21.37
C SER A 375 9.30 -31.41 20.55
N PHE A 376 9.16 -30.38 19.70
CA PHE A 376 10.20 -29.81 18.84
C PHE A 376 9.91 -28.33 18.54
N GLY A 377 10.72 -27.39 19.02
CA GLY A 377 10.50 -25.97 18.66
C GLY A 377 10.93 -24.92 19.65
N ASP A 378 11.55 -25.30 20.78
CA ASP A 378 12.32 -24.33 21.55
C ASP A 378 13.62 -23.95 20.83
N ASP A 379 14.15 -22.78 21.18
CA ASP A 379 15.35 -22.24 20.53
C ASP A 379 16.55 -23.20 20.71
N GLU A 380 16.64 -23.89 21.84
CA GLU A 380 17.74 -24.80 22.14
C GLU A 380 17.70 -26.08 21.29
N PHE A 381 16.51 -26.67 21.06
CA PHE A 381 16.32 -27.79 20.13
C PHE A 381 16.71 -27.42 18.70
N LEU A 382 16.30 -26.24 18.23
CA LEU A 382 16.61 -25.78 16.86
C LEU A 382 18.11 -25.54 16.65
N LEU A 383 18.78 -25.02 17.67
CA LEU A 383 20.23 -24.81 17.66
C LEU A 383 20.98 -26.15 17.72
N GLU A 384 20.55 -27.09 18.56
CA GLU A 384 21.13 -28.43 18.63
C GLU A 384 20.94 -29.18 17.31
N LEU A 385 19.75 -29.09 16.71
CA LEU A 385 19.43 -29.68 15.41
C LEU A 385 20.36 -29.15 14.32
N ALA A 386 20.52 -27.83 14.23
CA ALA A 386 21.44 -27.22 13.28
C ALA A 386 22.89 -27.67 13.51
N ALA A 387 23.35 -27.69 14.76
CA ALA A 387 24.71 -28.10 15.11
C ALA A 387 25.01 -29.55 14.72
N ARG A 388 24.09 -30.48 14.98
CA ARG A 388 24.24 -31.90 14.61
C ARG A 388 24.27 -32.10 13.09
N TYR A 389 23.37 -31.43 12.36
CA TYR A 389 23.33 -31.51 10.90
C TYR A 389 24.58 -30.87 10.26
N LEU A 390 25.00 -29.68 10.70
CA LEU A 390 26.22 -29.04 10.22
C LEU A 390 27.46 -29.89 10.50
N ASN A 391 27.56 -30.49 11.70
CA ASN A 391 28.66 -31.41 11.99
C ASN A 391 28.67 -32.63 11.07
N ALA A 392 27.51 -33.25 10.81
CA ALA A 392 27.40 -34.37 9.88
C ALA A 392 27.78 -33.98 8.43
N ILE A 393 27.50 -32.74 8.03
CA ILE A 393 27.93 -32.17 6.74
C ILE A 393 29.46 -32.04 6.69
N TYR A 394 30.09 -31.62 7.80
CA TYR A 394 31.54 -31.49 7.89
C TYR A 394 32.30 -32.82 7.99
N CYS A 395 31.73 -33.81 8.68
CA CYS A 395 32.35 -35.13 8.86
C CYS A 395 32.44 -35.92 7.56
N SER A 396 33.63 -36.41 7.21
CA SER A 396 33.79 -37.34 6.09
C SER A 396 32.97 -38.62 6.30
N ARG A 397 32.60 -39.30 5.21
CA ARG A 397 31.80 -40.53 5.28
C ARG A 397 32.44 -41.61 6.15
N ASP A 398 33.74 -41.81 6.01
CA ASP A 398 34.47 -42.83 6.77
C ASP A 398 34.47 -42.49 8.27
N ALA A 399 34.63 -41.21 8.62
CA ALA A 399 34.58 -40.77 10.02
C ALA A 399 33.19 -41.00 10.68
N VAL A 400 32.09 -40.80 9.96
CA VAL A 400 30.73 -41.08 10.48
C VAL A 400 30.51 -42.59 10.65
N LYS A 401 31.02 -43.40 9.72
CA LYS A 401 30.94 -44.86 9.81
C LYS A 401 31.77 -45.43 10.95
N ASP A 402 33.04 -45.03 11.04
CA ASP A 402 33.94 -45.45 12.10
C ASP A 402 33.40 -45.08 13.48
N TRP A 403 32.76 -43.91 13.60
CA TRP A 403 32.06 -43.50 14.83
C TRP A 403 30.88 -44.43 15.16
N TYR A 404 30.06 -44.78 14.17
CA TYR A 404 28.90 -45.64 14.38
C TYR A 404 29.31 -47.07 14.78
N ASP A 405 30.34 -47.62 14.15
CA ASP A 405 30.83 -48.99 14.40
C ASP A 405 31.62 -49.11 15.72
N GLY A 406 32.23 -48.02 16.20
CA GLY A 406 33.17 -47.95 17.33
C GLY A 406 32.59 -48.06 18.76
N ASN A 407 31.36 -48.55 18.93
CA ASN A 407 30.57 -48.58 20.18
C ASN A 407 30.12 -47.17 20.65
N THR A 408 28.85 -46.86 20.40
CA THR A 408 28.13 -45.69 20.90
C THR A 408 27.81 -45.82 22.39
N GLU A 409 28.80 -45.65 23.27
CA GLU A 409 28.48 -45.37 24.68
C GLU A 409 27.78 -44.00 24.78
N ASN A 410 26.52 -44.01 25.20
CA ASN A 410 25.74 -42.87 25.72
C ASN A 410 25.87 -41.54 24.95
N GLY A 411 25.26 -41.45 23.78
CA GLY A 411 24.95 -40.16 23.14
C GLY A 411 26.14 -39.35 22.64
N SER A 412 27.36 -39.91 22.61
CA SER A 412 28.51 -39.20 22.03
C SER A 412 28.32 -39.03 20.53
N LEU A 413 28.39 -37.78 20.04
CA LEU A 413 28.36 -37.42 18.62
C LEU A 413 29.72 -37.65 17.96
N PRO A 414 29.79 -37.77 16.62
CA PRO A 414 31.06 -37.74 15.89
C PRO A 414 31.87 -36.52 16.32
N ASP A 415 33.19 -36.68 16.45
CA ASP A 415 34.06 -35.58 16.85
C ASP A 415 33.86 -34.34 15.95
N PRO A 416 33.89 -33.11 16.50
CA PRO A 416 33.71 -31.90 15.72
C PRO A 416 34.66 -31.84 14.52
N ALA A 417 34.13 -32.04 13.31
CA ALA A 417 34.95 -32.21 12.11
C ALA A 417 35.52 -30.89 11.57
N TYR A 418 34.92 -29.77 11.94
CA TYR A 418 35.34 -28.46 11.51
C TYR A 418 35.32 -27.46 12.67
N LYS A 419 36.38 -26.65 12.74
CA LYS A 419 36.45 -25.47 13.60
C LYS A 419 36.83 -24.29 12.71
N PRO A 420 36.02 -23.23 12.65
CA PRO A 420 36.37 -22.04 11.87
C PRO A 420 37.62 -21.39 12.43
N ASP A 421 38.44 -20.79 11.55
CA ASP A 421 39.64 -20.03 11.93
C ASP A 421 39.29 -18.73 12.68
N ILE A 422 38.02 -18.31 12.56
CA ILE A 422 37.45 -17.16 13.24
C ILE A 422 36.62 -17.62 14.45
N GLU A 423 36.62 -16.85 15.54
CA GLU A 423 35.76 -17.14 16.68
C GLU A 423 34.29 -17.06 16.24
N TRP A 424 33.50 -18.11 16.49
CA TRP A 424 32.16 -18.24 15.95
C TRP A 424 31.22 -18.94 16.94
N ASP A 425 29.92 -18.76 16.73
CA ASP A 425 28.91 -19.38 17.56
C ASP A 425 28.98 -20.92 17.50
N PHE A 426 28.80 -21.54 18.67
CA PHE A 426 28.76 -22.98 18.85
C PHE A 426 27.62 -23.40 19.79
N VAL A 427 27.27 -24.68 19.70
CA VAL A 427 26.39 -25.38 20.65
C VAL A 427 27.23 -26.42 21.39
N GLU A 428 27.10 -26.45 22.71
CA GLU A 428 27.76 -27.46 23.53
C GLU A 428 26.84 -28.68 23.66
N ILE A 429 27.29 -29.82 23.13
CA ILE A 429 26.57 -31.09 23.23
C ILE A 429 27.54 -32.10 23.86
N ASN A 430 27.15 -32.67 25.00
CA ASN A 430 27.97 -33.64 25.74
C ASN A 430 29.42 -33.18 25.99
N LYS A 431 29.59 -31.92 26.44
CA LYS A 431 30.88 -31.27 26.76
C LYS A 431 31.81 -31.07 25.55
N LYS A 432 31.30 -31.22 24.32
CA LYS A 432 32.02 -30.90 23.08
C LYS A 432 31.31 -29.72 22.38
N GLN A 433 32.10 -28.84 21.76
CA GLN A 433 31.60 -27.66 21.06
C GLN A 433 31.45 -27.94 19.57
N TYR A 434 30.25 -27.77 19.04
CA TYR A 434 29.91 -27.92 17.62
C TYR A 434 29.62 -26.56 17.01
N THR A 435 30.34 -26.20 15.96
CA THR A 435 30.20 -24.89 15.31
C THR A 435 28.90 -24.77 14.53
N LEU A 436 28.32 -23.56 14.53
CA LEU A 436 27.16 -23.21 13.71
C LEU A 436 27.54 -22.54 12.39
N TYR A 437 28.83 -22.35 12.11
CA TYR A 437 29.32 -21.72 10.87
C TYR A 437 28.66 -22.33 9.63
N PRO A 438 28.27 -21.55 8.60
CA PRO A 438 28.34 -20.09 8.47
C PRO A 438 27.16 -19.33 9.15
N PHE A 439 26.30 -20.01 9.91
CA PHE A 439 25.19 -19.42 10.64
C PHE A 439 25.58 -19.03 12.06
N ASN A 440 24.83 -18.13 12.69
CA ASN A 440 24.93 -17.88 14.13
C ASN A 440 23.60 -18.19 14.84
N LYS A 441 23.59 -18.15 16.17
CA LYS A 441 22.38 -18.50 16.94
C LYS A 441 21.18 -17.63 16.54
N LYS A 442 21.41 -16.33 16.32
CA LYS A 442 20.38 -15.37 15.94
C LYS A 442 19.81 -15.68 14.54
N SER A 443 20.67 -15.95 13.56
CA SER A 443 20.26 -16.21 12.18
C SER A 443 19.37 -17.43 12.07
N LEU A 444 19.73 -18.51 12.77
CA LEU A 444 18.98 -19.77 12.77
C LEU A 444 17.56 -19.60 13.33
N ILE A 445 17.45 -18.95 14.50
CA ILE A 445 16.15 -18.69 15.15
C ILE A 445 15.31 -17.71 14.32
N SER A 446 15.94 -16.66 13.77
CA SER A 446 15.25 -15.65 12.95
C SER A 446 14.70 -16.26 11.65
N LEU A 447 15.50 -17.07 10.95
CA LEU A 447 15.10 -17.76 9.73
C LEU A 447 13.96 -18.75 9.99
N TYR A 448 14.04 -19.54 11.07
CA TYR A 448 12.94 -20.45 11.46
C TYR A 448 11.64 -19.68 11.73
N ASN A 449 11.72 -18.57 12.45
CA ASN A 449 10.54 -17.79 12.82
C ASN A 449 9.84 -17.13 11.62
N LYS A 450 10.58 -16.87 10.54
CA LYS A 450 10.09 -16.28 9.29
C LYS A 450 9.65 -17.30 8.24
N LEU A 451 9.72 -18.60 8.53
CA LEU A 451 9.14 -19.64 7.65
C LEU A 451 7.61 -19.55 7.66
N LYS A 452 7.01 -19.64 6.47
CA LYS A 452 5.54 -19.72 6.30
C LYS A 452 4.94 -20.93 7.02
N HIS A 453 5.64 -22.06 6.99
CA HIS A 453 5.28 -23.29 7.71
C HIS A 453 6.43 -23.72 8.60
N LYS A 454 6.19 -23.76 9.92
CA LYS A 454 7.20 -24.07 10.93
C LYS A 454 7.22 -25.57 11.20
N SER A 455 8.27 -26.25 10.74
CA SER A 455 8.55 -27.64 11.11
C SER A 455 10.04 -27.94 10.98
N PRO A 456 10.58 -28.96 11.69
CA PRO A 456 11.98 -29.34 11.56
C PRO A 456 12.38 -29.68 10.12
N ARG A 457 11.48 -30.33 9.36
CA ARG A 457 11.71 -30.64 7.95
C ARG A 457 11.89 -29.39 7.10
N TYR A 458 11.01 -28.41 7.27
CA TYR A 458 11.09 -27.14 6.55
C TYR A 458 12.35 -26.38 6.97
N TYR A 459 12.68 -26.36 8.26
CA TYR A 459 13.92 -25.76 8.76
C TYR A 459 15.18 -26.35 8.10
N LEU A 460 15.29 -27.68 8.04
CA LEU A 460 16.45 -28.32 7.41
C LEU A 460 16.52 -28.06 5.90
N THR A 461 15.40 -28.15 5.19
CA THR A 461 15.37 -28.03 3.72
C THR A 461 15.51 -26.57 3.27
N TYR A 462 14.80 -25.66 3.93
CA TYR A 462 14.62 -24.29 3.46
C TYR A 462 15.50 -23.27 4.19
N VAL A 463 16.08 -23.62 5.34
CA VAL A 463 17.06 -22.79 6.06
C VAL A 463 18.45 -23.38 5.91
N ILE A 464 18.70 -24.57 6.48
CA ILE A 464 20.06 -25.12 6.51
C ILE A 464 20.55 -25.44 5.10
N GLN A 465 19.83 -26.29 4.36
CA GLN A 465 20.26 -26.76 3.03
C GLN A 465 20.34 -25.62 2.02
N HIS A 466 19.32 -24.77 1.91
CA HIS A 466 19.29 -23.64 0.99
C HIS A 466 20.48 -22.69 1.19
N PHE A 467 20.65 -22.17 2.41
CA PHE A 467 21.68 -21.17 2.66
C PHE A 467 23.09 -21.78 2.68
N PHE A 468 23.25 -23.02 3.16
CA PHE A 468 24.55 -23.68 3.16
C PHE A 468 25.02 -23.98 1.73
N ALA A 469 24.14 -24.44 0.83
CA ALA A 469 24.48 -24.66 -0.57
C ALA A 469 24.96 -23.37 -1.25
N HIS A 470 24.24 -22.26 -1.06
CA HIS A 470 24.65 -20.95 -1.59
C HIS A 470 25.93 -20.41 -0.96
N PHE A 471 26.19 -20.71 0.30
CA PHE A 471 27.46 -20.38 0.95
C PHE A 471 28.61 -21.18 0.33
N ALA A 472 28.46 -22.50 0.21
CA ALA A 472 29.48 -23.39 -0.32
C ALA A 472 29.83 -23.07 -1.78
N ASP A 473 28.82 -22.81 -2.61
CA ASP A 473 28.98 -22.41 -4.01
C ASP A 473 29.81 -21.11 -4.14
N GLY A 474 29.46 -20.08 -3.37
CA GLY A 474 30.20 -18.81 -3.41
C GLY A 474 31.61 -18.89 -2.84
N MET A 475 31.87 -19.76 -1.86
CA MET A 475 33.22 -19.99 -1.34
C MET A 475 34.16 -20.66 -2.36
N GLU A 476 33.63 -21.42 -3.32
CA GLU A 476 34.42 -22.11 -4.34
C GLU A 476 34.64 -21.23 -5.58
N TYR A 477 33.56 -20.64 -6.12
CA TYR A 477 33.61 -19.96 -7.42
C TYR A 477 33.81 -18.43 -7.32
N GLY A 478 33.31 -17.81 -6.24
CA GLY A 478 33.48 -16.37 -5.96
C GLY A 478 32.75 -15.40 -6.90
N ASP A 479 32.14 -15.88 -7.98
CA ASP A 479 31.32 -15.10 -8.92
C ASP A 479 29.81 -15.28 -8.62
N ASN A 480 29.02 -14.22 -8.84
CA ASN A 480 27.57 -14.21 -8.59
C ASN A 480 27.15 -14.76 -7.21
N TRP A 481 27.92 -14.43 -6.16
CA TRP A 481 27.71 -14.96 -4.83
C TRP A 481 26.32 -14.59 -4.30
N ARG A 482 25.48 -15.61 -4.05
CA ARG A 482 24.09 -15.43 -3.62
C ARG A 482 23.90 -15.39 -2.11
N PHE A 483 24.79 -15.99 -1.32
CA PHE A 483 24.61 -16.03 0.13
C PHE A 483 24.81 -14.64 0.79
N PRO A 484 23.89 -14.17 1.66
CA PRO A 484 22.55 -14.69 1.92
C PRO A 484 21.46 -14.07 1.02
N GLU A 485 20.77 -14.89 0.24
CA GLU A 485 19.61 -14.50 -0.58
C GLU A 485 18.36 -15.14 -0.01
N ILE A 486 17.32 -14.33 0.21
CA ILE A 486 16.07 -14.80 0.83
C ILE A 486 15.17 -15.46 -0.24
N PRO A 487 14.81 -16.74 -0.07
CA PRO A 487 13.89 -17.42 -0.97
C PRO A 487 12.42 -17.07 -0.69
N THR A 488 11.52 -17.30 -1.65
CA THR A 488 10.11 -16.90 -1.63
C THR A 488 9.23 -17.53 -0.53
N TYR A 489 9.71 -18.60 0.11
CA TYR A 489 9.04 -19.27 1.24
C TYR A 489 9.46 -18.73 2.62
N ILE A 490 10.41 -17.79 2.66
CA ILE A 490 10.75 -17.00 3.84
C ILE A 490 10.17 -15.60 3.65
N SER A 491 9.55 -15.03 4.69
CA SER A 491 9.05 -13.66 4.63
C SER A 491 10.19 -12.68 4.35
N ALA A 492 9.94 -11.66 3.51
CA ALA A 492 10.92 -10.63 3.19
C ALA A 492 11.52 -10.03 4.47
N VAL A 493 12.83 -9.73 4.41
CA VAL A 493 13.54 -9.11 5.53
C VAL A 493 14.34 -7.96 4.97
N THR A 494 14.05 -6.76 5.48
CA THR A 494 14.76 -5.56 5.09
C THR A 494 15.20 -4.80 6.33
N LEU A 495 16.46 -4.41 6.32
CA LEU A 495 17.06 -3.51 7.29
C LEU A 495 16.28 -2.19 7.31
N GLN A 496 16.08 -1.59 8.48
CA GLN A 496 15.34 -0.32 8.59
C GLN A 496 16.30 0.89 8.49
N PRO A 497 15.83 2.07 8.05
CA PRO A 497 16.62 3.30 8.16
C PRO A 497 16.92 3.64 9.63
N PRO A 498 18.09 4.24 9.95
CA PRO A 498 19.14 4.78 9.07
C PRO A 498 20.05 3.72 8.42
N TYR A 499 20.11 2.53 9.00
CA TYR A 499 21.13 1.54 8.63
C TYR A 499 20.92 1.02 7.21
N ALA A 500 19.68 0.91 6.75
CA ALA A 500 19.36 0.62 5.35
C ALA A 500 19.97 1.66 4.38
N ASP A 501 19.86 2.95 4.72
CA ASP A 501 20.39 4.04 3.89
C ASP A 501 21.92 4.03 3.86
N SER A 502 22.58 3.63 4.96
CA SER A 502 24.04 3.45 4.98
C SER A 502 24.54 2.40 4.00
N VAL A 503 23.72 1.38 3.70
CA VAL A 503 24.01 0.37 2.67
C VAL A 503 23.63 0.89 1.29
N GLU A 504 22.48 1.57 1.15
CA GLU A 504 22.03 2.13 -0.13
C GLU A 504 23.00 3.15 -0.73
N ASN A 505 23.60 3.97 0.13
CA ASN A 505 24.52 5.05 -0.29
C ASN A 505 25.92 4.55 -0.65
N THR A 506 26.14 3.23 -0.73
CA THR A 506 27.41 2.64 -1.15
C THR A 506 27.46 2.38 -2.66
N ASP A 507 28.67 2.20 -3.18
CA ASP A 507 28.93 1.83 -4.59
C ASP A 507 28.79 0.32 -4.87
N PHE A 508 28.26 -0.46 -3.92
CA PHE A 508 28.01 -1.90 -4.12
C PHE A 508 26.95 -2.17 -5.18
N SER A 509 26.97 -3.36 -5.77
CA SER A 509 25.92 -3.81 -6.70
C SER A 509 24.57 -3.92 -5.95
N ASP A 510 23.45 -3.80 -6.66
CA ASP A 510 22.12 -3.97 -6.05
C ASP A 510 22.00 -5.35 -5.35
N SER A 511 22.60 -6.39 -5.93
CA SER A 511 22.67 -7.72 -5.33
C SER A 511 23.43 -7.71 -4.00
N ASP A 512 24.59 -7.08 -3.93
CA ASP A 512 25.39 -7.01 -2.70
C ASP A 512 24.75 -6.12 -1.63
N LYS A 513 24.06 -5.05 -2.04
CA LYS A 513 23.25 -4.22 -1.13
C LYS A 513 22.14 -5.05 -0.48
N GLN A 514 21.44 -5.88 -1.26
CA GLN A 514 20.44 -6.80 -0.70
C GLN A 514 21.07 -7.82 0.26
N ARG A 515 22.19 -8.44 -0.14
CA ARG A 515 22.92 -9.37 0.73
C ARG A 515 23.33 -8.73 2.06
N LEU A 516 23.85 -7.50 2.05
CA LEU A 516 24.20 -6.75 3.26
C LEU A 516 22.99 -6.49 4.15
N LYS A 517 21.86 -6.03 3.59
CA LYS A 517 20.63 -5.80 4.37
C LYS A 517 20.13 -7.09 5.02
N VAL A 518 20.09 -8.18 4.27
CA VAL A 518 19.68 -9.51 4.78
C VAL A 518 20.62 -9.95 5.89
N LEU A 519 21.93 -9.82 5.67
CA LEU A 519 22.95 -10.23 6.61
C LEU A 519 22.83 -9.46 7.94
N PHE A 520 22.76 -8.12 7.91
CA PHE A 520 22.63 -7.33 9.15
C PHE A 520 21.29 -7.53 9.85
N SER A 521 20.22 -7.83 9.11
CA SER A 521 18.90 -8.08 9.70
C SER A 521 18.77 -9.48 10.31
N ILE A 522 19.43 -10.49 9.74
CA ILE A 522 19.28 -11.90 10.14
C ILE A 522 20.46 -12.39 10.98
N TRP A 523 21.70 -12.18 10.53
CA TRP A 523 22.92 -12.53 11.25
C TRP A 523 23.35 -11.43 12.22
N GLY A 524 23.12 -10.17 11.88
CA GLY A 524 23.54 -9.01 12.64
C GLY A 524 22.57 -8.56 13.72
N ASP A 525 22.85 -7.41 14.33
CA ASP A 525 22.05 -6.78 15.39
C ASP A 525 21.00 -5.77 14.86
N GLU A 526 20.67 -5.84 13.57
CA GLU A 526 19.78 -4.90 12.86
C GLU A 526 20.35 -3.47 12.74
N THR A 527 21.67 -3.32 12.96
CA THR A 527 22.39 -2.07 12.72
C THR A 527 23.48 -2.24 11.66
N THR A 528 24.12 -1.15 11.28
CA THR A 528 25.36 -1.15 10.48
C THR A 528 26.50 -0.45 11.22
N GLU A 529 26.38 -0.33 12.54
CA GLU A 529 27.40 0.34 13.36
C GLU A 529 28.68 -0.48 13.40
N ALA A 530 29.81 0.19 13.17
CA ALA A 530 31.12 -0.41 13.34
C ALA A 530 31.54 -0.31 14.82
N ARG A 531 31.80 -1.46 15.45
CA ARG A 531 32.27 -1.59 16.83
C ARG A 531 33.40 -2.61 16.87
N GLU A 532 34.61 -2.15 17.14
CA GLU A 532 35.82 -2.99 17.18
C GLU A 532 36.00 -3.80 15.88
N ASN A 533 35.94 -5.14 15.94
CA ASN A 533 36.05 -6.05 14.78
C ASN A 533 34.67 -6.55 14.29
N MET A 534 33.58 -5.83 14.60
CA MET A 534 32.22 -6.14 14.16
C MET A 534 31.57 -4.95 13.47
N VAL A 535 30.78 -5.23 12.44
CA VAL A 535 29.91 -4.28 11.75
C VAL A 535 28.50 -4.82 11.85
N GLY A 536 27.59 -4.06 12.46
CA GLY A 536 26.18 -4.47 12.60
C GLY A 536 26.01 -5.81 13.31
N GLY A 537 26.83 -6.10 14.33
CA GLY A 537 26.84 -7.39 15.02
C GLY A 537 27.44 -8.57 14.24
N VAL A 538 28.00 -8.34 13.04
CA VAL A 538 28.66 -9.37 12.21
C VAL A 538 30.16 -9.14 12.19
N ARG A 539 30.97 -10.20 12.35
CA ARG A 539 32.45 -10.08 12.34
C ARG A 539 32.97 -9.60 10.98
N GLU A 540 33.91 -8.65 11.00
CA GLU A 540 34.54 -8.13 9.77
C GLU A 540 35.25 -9.22 8.96
N GLU A 541 35.87 -10.18 9.64
CA GLU A 541 36.53 -11.33 9.01
C GLU A 541 35.54 -12.21 8.24
N PHE A 542 34.31 -12.36 8.76
CA PHE A 542 33.26 -13.10 8.06
C PHE A 542 32.76 -12.32 6.84
N LEU A 543 32.52 -11.01 6.97
CA LEU A 543 32.18 -10.14 5.84
C LEU A 543 33.22 -10.22 4.72
N ALA A 544 34.51 -10.18 5.09
CA ALA A 544 35.61 -10.34 4.15
C ALA A 544 35.59 -11.73 3.49
N SER A 545 35.34 -12.79 4.27
CA SER A 545 35.28 -14.16 3.74
C SER A 545 34.17 -14.37 2.72
N ILE A 546 33.07 -13.60 2.79
CA ILE A 546 31.92 -13.71 1.85
C ILE A 546 31.91 -12.65 0.74
N GLY A 547 33.05 -11.97 0.51
CA GLY A 547 33.20 -10.96 -0.53
C GLY A 547 32.58 -9.58 -0.23
N LEU A 548 32.17 -9.33 1.02
CA LEU A 548 31.52 -8.08 1.47
C LEU A 548 32.41 -7.23 2.41
N GLY A 549 33.69 -7.57 2.57
CA GLY A 549 34.61 -6.93 3.51
C GLY A 549 34.98 -5.46 3.20
N ALA A 550 34.61 -4.96 2.03
CA ALA A 550 34.77 -3.54 1.69
C ALA A 550 33.76 -2.64 2.43
N PHE A 551 32.66 -3.20 2.97
CA PHE A 551 31.72 -2.46 3.79
C PHE A 551 32.27 -2.28 5.21
N LYS A 552 32.57 -1.04 5.59
CA LYS A 552 33.16 -0.70 6.91
C LYS A 552 32.16 -0.22 7.96
N GLY A 553 30.87 -0.18 7.64
CA GLY A 553 29.84 0.28 8.56
C GLY A 553 29.88 1.78 8.81
N VAL A 554 29.03 2.24 9.73
CA VAL A 554 28.96 3.63 10.19
C VAL A 554 29.67 3.73 11.54
N GLU A 555 30.60 4.68 11.69
CA GLU A 555 31.24 4.94 12.99
C GLU A 555 30.17 5.45 13.98
N GLY A 556 29.82 4.61 14.95
CA GLY A 556 28.81 4.93 15.95
C GLY A 556 29.26 6.09 16.84
N GLY A 557 28.55 7.21 16.77
CA GLY A 557 28.67 8.31 17.73
C GLY A 557 28.27 7.82 19.12
N SER A 558 29.26 7.48 19.94
CA SER A 558 29.04 7.02 21.31
C SER A 558 28.30 8.07 22.15
N SER A 559 27.08 7.75 22.58
CA SER A 559 26.65 8.07 23.94
C SER A 559 26.39 6.76 24.65
N ALA A 560 27.37 6.31 25.42
CA ALA A 560 27.22 5.21 26.35
C ALA A 560 26.15 5.58 27.39
N THR A 561 24.91 5.16 27.19
CA THR A 561 24.01 4.93 28.33
C THR A 561 24.54 3.68 29.03
N PRO A 562 24.94 3.76 30.31
CA PRO A 562 25.56 2.64 30.98
C PRO A 562 24.58 1.47 31.02
N ILE A 563 25.03 0.31 30.55
CA ILE A 563 24.41 -0.98 30.77
C ILE A 563 24.10 -1.06 32.27
N LYS A 564 22.81 -0.97 32.63
CA LYS A 564 22.37 -1.31 33.98
C LYS A 564 22.82 -2.74 34.22
N LYS A 565 23.73 -2.92 35.18
CA LYS A 565 24.11 -4.24 35.71
C LYS A 565 22.85 -5.08 35.92
N PRO A 566 22.81 -6.36 35.51
CA PRO A 566 21.73 -7.26 35.86
C PRO A 566 21.64 -7.32 37.39
N GLN A 567 20.53 -6.84 37.96
CA GLN A 567 20.19 -7.20 39.33
C GLN A 567 19.89 -8.70 39.34
N ALA A 568 20.44 -9.37 40.36
CA ALA A 568 20.30 -10.79 40.59
C ALA A 568 18.84 -11.25 40.46
N GLN A 569 18.63 -12.31 39.67
CA GLN A 569 17.37 -13.01 39.54
C GLN A 569 16.88 -13.48 40.91
N VAL A 570 15.69 -13.01 41.30
CA VAL A 570 14.85 -13.75 42.23
C VAL A 570 14.12 -14.80 41.39
N ALA A 571 14.32 -16.07 41.73
CA ALA A 571 13.67 -17.20 41.10
C ALA A 571 12.14 -17.07 41.19
N GLY A 572 11.46 -17.26 40.06
CA GLY A 572 10.01 -17.45 40.01
C GLY A 572 9.37 -16.81 38.78
N THR A 573 8.72 -17.66 37.98
CA THR A 573 7.87 -17.40 36.79
C THR A 573 8.59 -17.05 35.48
N GLU A 574 8.49 -17.97 34.53
CA GLU A 574 8.85 -17.80 33.12
C GLU A 574 8.15 -16.57 32.52
N PRO A 575 8.84 -15.74 31.73
CA PRO A 575 8.22 -14.64 31.02
C PRO A 575 7.46 -15.18 29.80
N VAL A 576 6.14 -15.21 29.90
CA VAL A 576 5.25 -15.25 28.73
C VAL A 576 5.57 -14.03 27.87
N LYS A 577 5.99 -14.23 26.60
CA LYS A 577 6.23 -13.15 25.63
C LYS A 577 4.98 -12.26 25.58
N PRO A 578 5.08 -10.93 25.82
CA PRO A 578 3.92 -10.05 25.81
C PRO A 578 3.31 -10.02 24.40
N ALA A 579 1.99 -10.23 24.31
CA ALA A 579 1.26 -10.10 23.06
C ALA A 579 1.33 -8.65 22.53
N GLN A 580 1.73 -8.48 21.28
CA GLN A 580 1.83 -7.17 20.62
C GLN A 580 0.48 -6.44 20.61
N SER A 581 0.50 -5.13 20.87
CA SER A 581 -0.71 -4.29 20.84
C SER A 581 -1.23 -4.10 19.41
N GLN A 582 -2.54 -3.84 19.25
CA GLN A 582 -3.14 -3.57 17.93
C GLN A 582 -2.48 -2.40 17.19
N LYS A 583 -1.98 -1.39 17.92
CA LYS A 583 -1.26 -0.25 17.33
C LYS A 583 0.11 -0.65 16.79
N GLU A 584 0.83 -1.53 17.49
CA GLU A 584 2.12 -2.04 17.02
C GLU A 584 1.95 -2.90 15.77
N ILE A 585 0.90 -3.73 15.72
CA ILE A 585 0.57 -4.53 14.52
C ILE A 585 0.30 -3.60 13.33
N ALA A 586 -0.46 -2.51 13.53
CA ALA A 586 -0.73 -1.54 12.48
C ALA A 586 0.54 -0.79 12.00
N LEU A 587 1.44 -0.43 12.92
CA LEU A 587 2.73 0.15 12.58
C LEU A 587 3.57 -0.83 11.76
N ASN A 588 3.69 -2.09 12.20
CA ASN A 588 4.48 -3.11 11.50
C ASN A 588 3.96 -3.34 10.07
N ARG A 589 2.63 -3.38 9.86
CA ARG A 589 2.04 -3.46 8.52
C ARG A 589 2.41 -2.28 7.63
N LYS A 590 2.46 -1.06 8.18
CA LYS A 590 2.87 0.14 7.43
C LYS A 590 4.36 0.10 7.08
N LYS A 591 5.21 -0.38 8.00
CA LYS A 591 6.63 -0.61 7.71
C LYS A 591 6.80 -1.61 6.57
N GLU A 592 6.10 -2.75 6.65
CA GLU A 592 6.12 -3.78 5.60
C GLU A 592 5.61 -3.25 4.25
N ASP A 593 4.56 -2.44 4.24
CA ASP A 593 4.02 -1.80 3.03
C ASP A 593 5.04 -0.85 2.37
N ILE A 594 5.69 0.01 3.18
CA ILE A 594 6.73 0.94 2.69
C ILE A 594 7.94 0.18 2.12
N GLU A 595 8.41 -0.86 2.82
CA GLU A 595 9.55 -1.67 2.33
C GLU A 595 9.17 -2.46 1.08
N SER A 596 7.97 -3.03 1.03
CA SER A 596 7.47 -3.74 -0.15
C SER A 596 7.32 -2.83 -1.36
N TRP A 597 6.90 -1.58 -1.16
CA TRP A 597 6.81 -0.56 -2.21
C TRP A 597 8.19 -0.20 -2.78
N PHE A 598 9.19 -0.06 -1.91
CA PHE A 598 10.55 0.30 -2.32
C PHE A 598 11.32 -0.89 -2.93
N GLU A 599 11.40 -2.00 -2.21
CA GLU A 599 12.24 -3.16 -2.57
C GLU A 599 11.58 -4.04 -3.63
N GLU A 600 10.29 -4.38 -3.45
CA GLU A 600 9.57 -5.32 -4.33
C GLU A 600 8.79 -4.61 -5.45
N LYS A 601 8.84 -3.27 -5.50
CA LYS A 601 8.12 -2.43 -6.47
C LYS A 601 6.60 -2.67 -6.48
N LYS A 602 6.04 -3.04 -5.31
CA LYS A 602 4.60 -3.20 -5.14
C LYS A 602 3.89 -1.84 -5.04
N THR A 603 2.58 -1.85 -5.29
CA THR A 603 1.74 -0.65 -5.14
C THR A 603 1.54 -0.32 -3.66
N LEU A 604 1.67 0.96 -3.30
CA LEU A 604 1.61 1.43 -1.92
C LEU A 604 0.17 1.39 -1.37
N GLU A 605 -0.09 0.57 -0.35
CA GLU A 605 -1.47 0.28 0.09
C GLU A 605 -2.08 1.39 0.95
N TYR A 606 -1.33 1.95 1.90
CA TYR A 606 -1.84 2.97 2.84
C TYR A 606 -1.66 4.42 2.32
N SER A 607 -1.73 4.61 1.00
CA SER A 607 -1.49 5.88 0.30
C SER A 607 -2.24 7.10 0.87
N SER A 608 -3.46 6.93 1.38
CA SER A 608 -4.23 8.03 1.98
C SER A 608 -3.59 8.56 3.27
N ASP A 609 -3.03 7.68 4.10
CA ASP A 609 -2.37 8.09 5.34
C ASP A 609 -1.05 8.79 5.01
N TYR A 610 -0.27 8.23 4.07
CA TYR A 610 0.99 8.80 3.62
C TYR A 610 0.82 10.20 3.01
N ASN A 611 -0.13 10.38 2.08
CA ASN A 611 -0.42 11.70 1.50
C ASN A 611 -0.82 12.73 2.56
N LYS A 612 -1.64 12.30 3.54
CA LYS A 612 -2.05 13.17 4.65
C LYS A 612 -0.86 13.58 5.51
N TRP A 613 0.01 12.64 5.88
CA TRP A 613 1.16 12.91 6.74
C TRP A 613 2.20 13.79 6.05
N VAL A 614 2.57 13.45 4.81
CA VAL A 614 3.52 14.23 4.00
C VAL A 614 2.99 15.66 3.80
N GLY A 615 1.72 15.80 3.41
CA GLY A 615 1.10 17.11 3.21
C GLY A 615 1.05 17.93 4.50
N SER A 616 0.64 17.31 5.61
CA SER A 616 0.59 17.99 6.91
C SER A 616 1.99 18.43 7.37
N PHE A 617 3.00 17.58 7.18
CA PHE A 617 4.38 17.88 7.54
C PHE A 617 4.95 19.05 6.73
N VAL A 618 4.76 19.08 5.40
CA VAL A 618 5.23 20.20 4.55
C VAL A 618 4.56 21.52 4.94
N VAL A 619 3.25 21.49 5.22
CA VAL A 619 2.53 22.70 5.64
C VAL A 619 3.00 23.21 7.01
N GLN A 620 3.36 22.32 7.94
CA GLN A 620 3.82 22.70 9.28
C GLN A 620 5.31 23.06 9.35
N SER A 621 6.15 22.49 8.49
CA SER A 621 7.61 22.66 8.52
C SER A 621 8.07 23.98 7.89
N ILE A 622 7.36 24.46 6.87
CA ILE A 622 7.67 25.74 6.23
C ILE A 622 6.93 26.85 6.97
N ALA A 623 7.69 27.84 7.47
CA ALA A 623 7.13 29.05 8.06
C ALA A 623 6.59 29.98 6.95
N TRP A 624 5.52 29.58 6.27
CA TRP A 624 4.98 30.26 5.08
C TRP A 624 4.77 31.76 5.28
N GLN A 625 4.32 32.15 6.47
CA GLN A 625 4.15 33.56 6.79
C GLN A 625 5.51 34.27 6.92
N ASP A 626 6.51 33.71 7.59
CA ASP A 626 7.82 34.35 7.68
C ASP A 626 8.50 34.51 6.31
N GLU A 627 8.19 33.61 5.37
CA GLU A 627 8.57 33.71 3.95
C GLU A 627 7.78 34.76 3.14
N GLY A 628 6.82 35.45 3.76
CA GLY A 628 5.96 36.45 3.10
C GLY A 628 4.83 35.85 2.27
N LEU A 629 4.51 34.56 2.42
CA LEU A 629 3.52 33.85 1.62
C LEU A 629 2.15 33.71 2.33
N PRO A 630 1.03 33.77 1.60
CA PRO A 630 -0.32 33.56 2.13
C PRO A 630 -0.56 32.13 2.66
N GLY A 631 -0.30 31.85 3.93
CA GLY A 631 -0.45 30.48 4.44
C GLY A 631 -1.90 29.96 4.52
N ASP A 632 -2.92 30.84 4.48
CA ASP A 632 -4.32 30.40 4.31
C ASP A 632 -4.51 29.66 2.97
N PHE A 633 -3.84 30.12 1.91
CA PHE A 633 -3.92 29.49 0.59
C PHE A 633 -3.27 28.12 0.58
N VAL A 634 -2.17 27.97 1.32
CA VAL A 634 -1.51 26.68 1.54
C VAL A 634 -2.48 25.71 2.24
N THR A 635 -3.15 26.18 3.29
CA THR A 635 -4.11 25.38 4.07
C THR A 635 -5.33 24.99 3.22
N GLN A 636 -5.87 25.91 2.42
CA GLN A 636 -6.95 25.63 1.47
C GLN A 636 -6.52 24.60 0.42
N ARG A 637 -5.29 24.72 -0.10
CA ARG A 637 -4.77 23.76 -1.10
C ARG A 637 -4.62 22.36 -0.52
N LEU A 638 -4.14 22.23 0.72
CA LEU A 638 -4.05 20.94 1.42
C LEU A 638 -5.42 20.25 1.54
N ARG A 639 -6.49 21.02 1.80
CA ARG A 639 -7.87 20.49 1.93
C ARG A 639 -8.48 20.00 0.61
N ASN A 640 -7.93 20.41 -0.54
CA ASN A 640 -8.48 20.06 -1.86
C ASN A 640 -8.06 18.66 -2.37
N GLY A 641 -7.36 17.85 -1.55
CA GLY A 641 -7.13 16.42 -1.78
C GLY A 641 -5.98 16.04 -2.72
N ASN A 642 -5.51 16.93 -3.59
CA ASN A 642 -4.42 16.68 -4.55
C ASN A 642 -3.11 17.39 -4.17
N PHE A 643 -2.73 17.37 -2.89
CA PHE A 643 -1.54 18.10 -2.41
C PHE A 643 -0.24 17.31 -2.61
N VAL A 644 -0.29 15.99 -2.39
CA VAL A 644 0.85 15.08 -2.47
C VAL A 644 0.56 14.02 -3.53
N ASP A 645 1.56 13.75 -4.37
CA ASP A 645 1.60 12.63 -5.31
C ASP A 645 2.78 11.72 -4.95
N ILE A 646 2.53 10.41 -4.84
CA ILE A 646 3.55 9.41 -4.51
C ILE A 646 3.55 8.39 -5.64
N GLU A 647 4.73 8.13 -6.22
CA GLU A 647 4.89 7.18 -7.32
C GLU A 647 4.38 5.77 -6.94
N ASP A 648 3.69 5.11 -7.87
CA ASP A 648 3.07 3.78 -7.67
C ASP A 648 2.10 3.70 -6.47
N SER A 649 1.42 4.80 -6.17
CA SER A 649 0.31 4.87 -5.20
C SER A 649 -1.01 4.31 -5.76
N LYS A 650 -1.86 3.76 -4.88
CA LYS A 650 -3.25 3.39 -5.23
C LYS A 650 -4.15 4.61 -5.52
N LEU A 651 -3.76 5.82 -5.15
CA LEU A 651 -4.55 7.03 -5.37
C LEU A 651 -4.23 7.64 -6.73
N ASP A 652 -5.25 7.76 -7.60
CA ASP A 652 -5.14 8.46 -8.88
C ASP A 652 -5.09 9.98 -8.65
N THR A 653 -3.90 10.47 -8.32
CA THR A 653 -3.63 11.89 -8.08
C THR A 653 -3.08 12.49 -9.37
N ASN A 654 -3.64 13.64 -9.80
CA ASN A 654 -3.11 14.31 -10.97
C ASN A 654 -1.76 14.96 -10.64
N GLN A 655 -0.66 14.33 -11.07
CA GLN A 655 0.71 14.78 -10.86
C GLN A 655 0.94 16.26 -11.22
N ASN A 656 0.26 16.77 -12.26
CA ASN A 656 0.37 18.18 -12.68
C ASN A 656 -0.29 19.18 -11.70
N LYS A 657 -1.08 18.69 -10.73
CA LYS A 657 -1.77 19.51 -9.73
C LYS A 657 -1.18 19.35 -8.32
N ALA A 658 -0.28 18.38 -8.14
CA ALA A 658 0.37 18.09 -6.87
C ALA A 658 1.43 19.14 -6.54
N VAL A 659 1.52 19.49 -5.26
CA VAL A 659 2.53 20.42 -4.75
C VAL A 659 3.81 19.66 -4.41
N VAL A 660 3.65 18.50 -3.78
CA VAL A 660 4.72 17.59 -3.37
C VAL A 660 4.66 16.34 -4.23
N ILE A 661 5.78 15.98 -4.84
CA ILE A 661 5.91 14.75 -5.64
C ILE A 661 7.03 13.92 -5.01
N LEU A 662 6.70 12.73 -4.53
CA LEU A 662 7.66 11.75 -4.02
C LEU A 662 7.86 10.66 -5.06
N LYS A 663 9.09 10.57 -5.58
CA LYS A 663 9.52 9.47 -6.45
C LYS A 663 9.84 8.25 -5.61
N ARG A 664 9.83 7.06 -6.21
CA ARG A 664 10.28 5.85 -5.52
C ARG A 664 11.81 5.83 -5.43
N ASP A 665 12.32 6.42 -4.37
CA ASP A 665 13.75 6.43 -4.00
C ASP A 665 13.93 6.21 -2.48
N SER A 666 15.18 6.08 -2.05
CA SER A 666 15.53 5.84 -0.64
C SER A 666 15.17 7.02 0.26
N GLU A 667 15.29 8.26 -0.23
CA GLU A 667 14.91 9.49 0.49
C GLU A 667 13.40 9.47 0.80
N ALA A 668 12.56 9.15 -0.19
CA ALA A 668 11.12 9.01 -0.04
C ALA A 668 10.73 7.86 0.90
N ARG A 669 11.37 6.70 0.80
CA ARG A 669 11.17 5.58 1.75
C ARG A 669 11.40 6.04 3.20
N THR A 670 12.52 6.71 3.45
CA THR A 670 12.90 7.17 4.80
C THR A 670 11.98 8.27 5.32
N ILE A 671 11.50 9.17 4.45
CA ILE A 671 10.46 10.16 4.78
C ILE A 671 9.18 9.47 5.25
N LEU A 672 8.67 8.51 4.47
CA LEU A 672 7.44 7.78 4.80
C LEU A 672 7.58 6.98 6.10
N MET A 673 8.74 6.35 6.31
CA MET A 673 9.05 5.61 7.53
C MET A 673 9.09 6.54 8.76
N GLY A 674 9.80 7.67 8.67
CA GLY A 674 9.91 8.65 9.74
C GLY A 674 8.56 9.25 10.13
N LEU A 675 7.72 9.58 9.15
CA LEU A 675 6.37 10.09 9.40
C LEU A 675 5.44 9.02 9.98
N SER A 676 5.62 7.74 9.60
CA SER A 676 4.87 6.61 10.19
C SER A 676 5.23 6.40 11.65
N LEU A 677 6.51 6.49 12.00
CA LEU A 677 6.98 6.42 13.40
C LEU A 677 6.47 7.61 14.20
N PHE A 678 6.55 8.83 13.66
CA PHE A 678 6.00 10.01 14.30
C PHE A 678 4.49 9.90 14.54
N ASP A 679 3.72 9.35 13.58
CA ASP A 679 2.28 9.13 13.79
C ASP A 679 2.01 8.09 14.88
N TYR A 680 2.85 7.06 15.04
CA TYR A 680 2.69 6.09 16.12
C TYR A 680 3.05 6.66 17.49
N TYR A 681 4.23 7.28 17.64
CA TYR A 681 4.73 7.81 18.92
C TYR A 681 4.11 9.15 19.30
N LYS A 682 3.57 9.91 18.33
CA LYS A 682 3.06 11.29 18.48
C LYS A 682 4.10 12.32 18.94
N ASN A 683 5.36 11.93 19.02
CA ASN A 683 6.51 12.76 19.33
C ASN A 683 7.76 12.18 18.62
N TRP A 684 8.89 12.86 18.76
CA TRP A 684 10.19 12.39 18.23
C TRP A 684 11.01 11.64 19.29
N GLU A 685 10.37 11.00 20.27
CA GLU A 685 11.03 10.23 21.33
C GLU A 685 11.07 8.74 20.96
N PHE A 686 11.83 8.40 19.92
CA PHE A 686 12.07 7.03 19.51
C PHE A 686 13.48 6.86 18.95
N GLU A 687 13.89 5.60 18.78
CA GLU A 687 15.23 5.26 18.32
C GLU A 687 15.53 5.87 16.95
N ASN A 688 16.70 6.50 16.80
CA ASN A 688 17.13 7.19 15.58
C ASN A 688 16.23 8.36 15.12
N ALA A 689 15.33 8.88 15.96
CA ALA A 689 14.52 10.05 15.63
C ALA A 689 15.33 11.25 15.09
N PRO A 690 16.52 11.61 15.61
CA PRO A 690 17.33 12.70 15.06
C PRO A 690 17.72 12.50 13.59
N TYR A 691 17.94 11.25 13.16
CA TYR A 691 18.24 10.94 11.76
C TYR A 691 17.04 11.22 10.86
N TYR A 692 15.86 10.72 11.23
CA TYR A 692 14.63 10.98 10.47
C TYR A 692 14.31 12.48 10.40
N GLN A 693 14.51 13.21 11.50
CA GLN A 693 14.37 14.67 11.51
C GLN A 693 15.35 15.34 10.54
N MET A 694 16.63 14.94 10.57
CA MET A 694 17.64 15.46 9.65
C MET A 694 17.24 15.23 8.18
N VAL A 695 16.81 14.02 7.82
CA VAL A 695 16.38 13.69 6.45
C VAL A 695 15.16 14.53 6.06
N LEU A 696 14.15 14.60 6.91
CA LEU A 696 12.94 15.39 6.65
C LEU A 696 13.23 16.90 6.51
N ILE A 697 14.08 17.46 7.36
CA ILE A 697 14.48 18.88 7.30
C ILE A 697 15.26 19.15 6.02
N ASN A 698 16.28 18.33 5.72
CA ASN A 698 17.10 18.48 4.52
C ASN A 698 16.25 18.35 3.24
N TRP A 699 15.30 17.41 3.23
CA TRP A 699 14.36 17.22 2.13
C TRP A 699 13.47 18.45 1.94
N VAL A 700 12.91 19.01 3.02
CA VAL A 700 12.09 20.23 2.94
C VAL A 700 12.92 21.41 2.46
N GLU A 701 14.09 21.67 3.03
CA GLU A 701 14.93 22.80 2.63
C GLU A 701 15.39 22.70 1.17
N LYS A 702 15.77 21.50 0.71
CA LYS A 702 16.14 21.22 -0.69
C LYS A 702 14.99 21.48 -1.67
N ASN A 703 13.76 21.15 -1.30
CA ASN A 703 12.59 21.22 -2.19
C ASN A 703 11.68 22.44 -1.95
N LYS A 704 12.00 23.29 -0.96
CA LYS A 704 11.19 24.43 -0.52
C LYS A 704 10.79 25.34 -1.67
N GLN A 705 11.76 25.74 -2.50
CA GLN A 705 11.48 26.63 -3.64
C GLN A 705 10.56 25.96 -4.67
N THR A 706 10.71 24.66 -4.90
CA THR A 706 9.84 23.89 -5.81
C THR A 706 8.40 23.85 -5.26
N PHE A 707 8.22 23.64 -3.96
CA PHE A 707 6.89 23.67 -3.34
C PHE A 707 6.24 25.05 -3.43
N ILE A 708 7.02 26.12 -3.22
CA ILE A 708 6.55 27.50 -3.38
C ILE A 708 6.10 27.76 -4.81
N ASN A 709 6.93 27.41 -5.81
CA ASN A 709 6.62 27.60 -7.22
C ASN A 709 5.38 26.81 -7.65
N ASN A 710 5.22 25.57 -7.17
CA ASN A 710 4.04 24.73 -7.47
C ASN A 710 2.74 25.30 -6.86
N LEU A 711 2.82 25.99 -5.72
CA LEU A 711 1.68 26.61 -5.06
C LEU A 711 1.30 27.97 -5.65
N PHE A 712 2.30 28.84 -5.84
CA PHE A 712 2.09 30.26 -6.07
C PHE A 712 2.56 30.73 -7.46
N GLY A 713 3.42 29.97 -8.13
CA GLY A 713 4.08 30.37 -9.38
C GLY A 713 5.25 31.32 -9.15
N ASP A 714 5.63 32.05 -10.19
CA ASP A 714 6.75 33.00 -10.16
C ASP A 714 6.36 34.30 -9.42
N CYS A 715 7.32 35.00 -8.84
CA CYS A 715 7.08 36.32 -8.26
C CYS A 715 6.83 37.37 -9.36
N VAL A 716 6.03 38.40 -9.03
CA VAL A 716 5.90 39.61 -9.82
C VAL A 716 6.76 40.66 -9.10
N GLY A 717 7.79 41.20 -9.75
CA GLY A 717 8.76 42.10 -9.07
C GLY A 717 9.89 41.38 -8.31
N GLU A 718 10.50 42.05 -7.32
CA GLU A 718 11.65 41.51 -6.57
C GLU A 718 11.25 40.50 -5.48
N LYS A 719 10.11 40.71 -4.80
CA LYS A 719 9.61 39.86 -3.70
C LYS A 719 8.07 39.85 -3.54
N GLU A 720 7.30 40.40 -4.48
CA GLU A 720 5.84 40.51 -4.28
C GLU A 720 5.09 39.26 -4.72
N HIS A 721 4.02 38.98 -3.99
CA HIS A 721 3.15 37.87 -4.30
C HIS A 721 2.15 38.26 -5.42
N PRO A 722 2.10 37.54 -6.55
CA PRO A 722 1.25 37.87 -7.69
C PRO A 722 -0.21 38.06 -7.30
N VAL A 723 -0.80 37.07 -6.60
CA VAL A 723 -2.24 37.08 -6.30
C VAL A 723 -2.69 38.28 -5.45
N ILE A 724 -1.90 38.70 -4.46
CA ILE A 724 -2.26 39.81 -3.57
C ILE A 724 -2.18 41.11 -4.35
N THR A 725 -1.09 41.31 -5.09
CA THR A 725 -0.89 42.46 -5.98
C THR A 725 -2.02 42.59 -7.01
N TRP A 726 -2.42 41.48 -7.64
CA TRP A 726 -3.52 41.47 -8.62
C TRP A 726 -4.86 41.79 -7.96
N CYS A 727 -5.12 41.29 -6.76
CA CYS A 727 -6.34 41.62 -6.04
C CYS A 727 -6.38 43.10 -5.62
N VAL A 728 -5.26 43.68 -5.14
CA VAL A 728 -5.17 45.11 -4.82
C VAL A 728 -5.42 45.96 -6.07
N ALA A 729 -4.80 45.61 -7.20
CA ALA A 729 -5.02 46.30 -8.48
C ALA A 729 -6.49 46.21 -8.93
N ALA A 730 -7.10 45.03 -8.81
CA ALA A 730 -8.49 44.81 -9.18
C ALA A 730 -9.44 45.64 -8.30
N GLU A 731 -9.26 45.67 -6.97
CA GLU A 731 -10.09 46.48 -6.07
C GLU A 731 -9.92 47.98 -6.33
N TYR A 732 -8.71 48.44 -6.60
CA TYR A 732 -8.44 49.83 -6.96
C TYR A 732 -9.17 50.27 -8.24
N ILE A 733 -9.04 49.49 -9.33
CA ILE A 733 -9.71 49.76 -10.61
C ILE A 733 -11.23 49.74 -10.43
N GLN A 734 -11.75 48.77 -9.67
CA GLN A 734 -13.18 48.69 -9.36
C GLN A 734 -13.67 49.90 -8.57
N GLY A 735 -12.89 50.38 -7.60
CA GLY A 735 -13.17 51.61 -6.86
C GLY A 735 -13.26 52.82 -7.79
N LEU A 736 -12.30 52.98 -8.71
CA LEU A 736 -12.32 54.07 -9.71
C LEU A 736 -13.52 54.00 -10.64
N ILE A 737 -13.88 52.82 -11.14
CA ILE A 737 -15.07 52.64 -12.01
C ILE A 737 -16.36 52.97 -11.24
N ASN A 738 -16.42 52.63 -9.94
CA ASN A 738 -17.47 53.05 -9.02
C ASN A 738 -17.31 54.52 -8.55
N GLY A 739 -16.39 55.29 -9.12
CA GLY A 739 -16.20 56.72 -8.89
C GLY A 739 -15.70 57.11 -7.49
N ILE A 740 -15.00 56.20 -6.81
CA ILE A 740 -14.23 56.52 -5.60
C ILE A 740 -13.00 57.32 -6.01
N SER A 741 -12.70 58.40 -5.30
CA SER A 741 -11.50 59.20 -5.51
C SER A 741 -10.44 58.81 -4.49
N PHE A 742 -9.28 58.36 -4.97
CA PHE A 742 -8.13 58.00 -4.12
C PHE A 742 -7.06 59.11 -4.03
N GLU A 743 -7.28 60.25 -4.67
CA GLU A 743 -6.29 61.33 -4.74
C GLU A 743 -6.09 62.00 -3.36
N GLY A 744 -4.82 62.17 -2.96
CA GLY A 744 -4.44 62.79 -1.69
C GLY A 744 -4.51 61.88 -0.46
N MET A 745 -4.83 60.58 -0.64
CA MET A 745 -4.79 59.59 0.44
C MET A 745 -3.35 59.17 0.77
N SER A 746 -3.05 58.94 2.06
CA SER A 746 -1.82 58.25 2.47
C SER A 746 -1.87 56.75 2.14
N GLU A 747 -0.72 56.07 2.15
CA GLU A 747 -0.65 54.60 1.96
C GLU A 747 -1.64 53.87 2.90
N GLU A 748 -1.71 54.27 4.17
CA GLU A 748 -2.62 53.68 5.17
C GLU A 748 -4.11 53.92 4.86
N GLN A 749 -4.45 55.14 4.43
CA GLN A 749 -5.83 55.48 4.06
C GLN A 749 -6.27 54.72 2.80
N LEU A 750 -5.38 54.59 1.83
CA LEU A 750 -5.63 53.82 0.61
C LEU A 750 -5.84 52.34 0.92
N LEU A 751 -4.97 51.73 1.74
CA LEU A 751 -5.15 50.36 2.20
C LEU A 751 -6.45 50.19 2.97
N HIS A 752 -6.79 51.10 3.88
CA HIS A 752 -8.05 51.05 4.61
C HIS A 752 -9.26 51.07 3.65
N GLN A 753 -9.23 51.95 2.65
CA GLN A 753 -10.28 52.05 1.63
C GLN A 753 -10.41 50.76 0.81
N ILE A 754 -9.30 50.19 0.36
CA ILE A 754 -9.27 48.95 -0.45
C ILE A 754 -9.62 47.71 0.39
N MET A 755 -9.17 47.67 1.65
CA MET A 755 -9.26 46.49 2.51
C MET A 755 -10.52 46.42 3.36
N LEU A 756 -11.20 47.53 3.68
CA LEU A 756 -12.29 47.53 4.66
C LEU A 756 -13.60 48.13 4.13
N GLU A 757 -13.56 49.05 3.18
CA GLU A 757 -14.76 49.67 2.63
C GLU A 757 -15.23 48.93 1.37
N ASN A 758 -16.44 48.38 1.41
CA ASN A 758 -17.06 47.87 0.17
C ASN A 758 -17.27 49.06 -0.76
N SER A 759 -16.76 48.98 -1.99
CA SER A 759 -16.98 50.01 -3.00
C SER A 759 -18.49 50.19 -3.24
N SER A 760 -19.11 51.12 -2.53
CA SER A 760 -20.55 51.37 -2.60
C SER A 760 -20.91 51.80 -4.02
N LYS A 761 -22.05 51.33 -4.53
CA LYS A 761 -22.54 51.72 -5.84
C LYS A 761 -22.63 53.24 -5.93
N ASN A 762 -21.99 53.81 -6.94
CA ASN A 762 -22.15 55.22 -7.23
C ASN A 762 -23.60 55.49 -7.68
N THR A 763 -24.19 56.55 -7.12
CA THR A 763 -25.51 57.08 -7.50
C THR A 763 -25.43 58.06 -8.68
N LEU A 764 -24.22 58.38 -9.17
CA LEU A 764 -24.01 59.25 -10.33
C LEU A 764 -24.46 58.54 -11.63
N GLU A 765 -25.49 59.09 -12.28
CA GLU A 765 -25.90 58.68 -13.62
C GLU A 765 -24.81 59.02 -14.64
N ARG A 766 -24.19 58.00 -15.23
CA ARG A 766 -23.21 58.15 -16.32
C ARG A 766 -23.93 58.26 -17.65
N THR A 767 -23.44 59.09 -18.56
CA THR A 767 -24.02 59.21 -19.91
C THR A 767 -23.27 58.38 -20.96
N ASN A 768 -22.01 58.02 -20.69
CA ASN A 768 -21.19 57.19 -21.56
C ASN A 768 -21.65 55.71 -21.58
N LYS A 769 -21.84 55.15 -22.79
CA LYS A 769 -22.26 53.76 -23.00
C LYS A 769 -21.20 52.76 -22.53
N GLU A 770 -19.94 52.93 -22.93
CA GLU A 770 -18.84 52.05 -22.54
C GLU A 770 -18.68 52.03 -21.01
N TRP A 771 -18.85 53.18 -20.34
CA TRP A 771 -18.83 53.22 -18.86
C TRP A 771 -19.98 52.43 -18.24
N LYS A 772 -21.21 52.56 -18.78
CA LYS A 772 -22.36 51.73 -18.36
C LYS A 772 -22.10 50.25 -18.57
N ASP A 773 -21.53 49.87 -19.71
CA ASP A 773 -21.22 48.48 -20.03
C ASP A 773 -20.22 47.88 -19.03
N VAL A 774 -19.23 48.65 -18.58
CA VAL A 774 -18.29 48.20 -17.54
C VAL A 774 -18.97 48.08 -16.17
N LEU A 775 -19.85 49.00 -15.80
CA LEU A 775 -20.65 48.89 -14.57
C LEU A 775 -21.57 47.65 -14.59
N THR A 776 -22.18 47.34 -15.73
CA THR A 776 -22.96 46.12 -15.94
C THR A 776 -22.07 44.88 -15.87
N TYR A 777 -20.87 44.92 -16.47
CA TYR A 777 -19.88 43.84 -16.36
C TYR A 777 -19.51 43.53 -14.90
N LEU A 778 -19.19 44.57 -14.10
CA LEU A 778 -18.91 44.41 -12.67
C LEU A 778 -20.10 43.82 -11.91
N THR A 779 -21.32 44.23 -12.26
CA THR A 779 -22.55 43.70 -11.66
C THR A 779 -22.75 42.21 -11.99
N ASN A 780 -22.53 41.83 -13.26
CA ASN A 780 -22.66 40.44 -13.72
C ASN A 780 -21.55 39.54 -13.14
N GLN A 781 -20.37 40.08 -12.87
CA GLN A 781 -19.22 39.36 -12.30
C GLN A 781 -19.20 39.37 -10.76
N ALA A 782 -20.35 39.49 -10.09
CA ALA A 782 -20.43 39.57 -8.63
C ALA A 782 -19.72 38.42 -7.89
N SER A 783 -19.80 37.18 -8.41
CA SER A 783 -19.11 36.02 -7.84
C SER A 783 -17.57 36.14 -7.93
N MET A 784 -17.06 36.60 -9.08
CA MET A 784 -15.61 36.83 -9.25
C MET A 784 -15.11 37.97 -8.36
N ARG A 785 -15.89 39.04 -8.19
CA ARG A 785 -15.57 40.09 -7.21
C ARG A 785 -15.49 39.56 -5.79
N GLY A 786 -16.45 38.73 -5.38
CA GLY A 786 -16.38 38.03 -4.10
C GLY A 786 -15.13 37.18 -3.96
N THR A 787 -14.71 36.50 -5.04
CA THR A 787 -13.48 35.69 -5.06
C THR A 787 -12.22 36.54 -4.89
N VAL A 788 -12.10 37.64 -5.64
CA VAL A 788 -10.98 38.61 -5.53
C VAL A 788 -10.91 39.17 -4.12
N ARG A 789 -12.05 39.62 -3.58
CA ARG A 789 -12.13 40.18 -2.24
C ARG A 789 -11.77 39.18 -1.16
N ASN A 790 -12.32 37.97 -1.21
CA ASN A 790 -12.01 36.91 -0.26
C ASN A 790 -10.52 36.53 -0.34
N SER A 791 -9.96 36.45 -1.54
CA SER A 791 -8.54 36.13 -1.76
C SER A 791 -7.63 37.22 -1.21
N LEU A 792 -7.99 38.50 -1.37
CA LEU A 792 -7.27 39.62 -0.80
C LEU A 792 -7.30 39.59 0.73
N VAL A 793 -8.49 39.43 1.30
CA VAL A 793 -8.70 39.44 2.75
C VAL A 793 -8.04 38.24 3.40
N SER A 794 -8.31 37.02 2.92
CA SER A 794 -7.79 35.81 3.54
C SER A 794 -6.28 35.63 3.28
N GLY A 795 -5.80 36.04 2.11
CA GLY A 795 -4.40 35.97 1.77
C GLY A 795 -3.51 37.01 2.48
N SER A 796 -4.09 38.14 2.89
CA SER A 796 -3.38 39.19 3.65
C SER A 796 -3.55 39.06 5.17
N ASN A 797 -4.46 38.19 5.63
CA ASN A 797 -4.71 37.96 7.04
C ASN A 797 -3.66 37.02 7.63
N THR A 798 -3.27 37.24 8.89
CA THR A 798 -2.37 36.32 9.59
C THR A 798 -3.10 35.09 10.12
N ILE A 799 -2.40 33.95 10.13
CA ILE A 799 -2.84 32.67 10.68
C ILE A 799 -2.55 32.56 12.18
N MET A 800 -1.70 33.43 12.75
CA MET A 800 -1.38 33.39 14.19
C MET A 800 -2.59 33.73 15.07
N GLY A 801 -2.94 32.79 15.95
CA GLY A 801 -3.54 33.02 17.27
C GLY A 801 -5.06 33.20 17.32
N ILE A 802 -5.83 32.12 17.25
CA ILE A 802 -7.15 32.10 17.92
C ILE A 802 -6.86 32.26 19.42
N VAL A 803 -7.01 33.48 19.94
CA VAL A 803 -7.04 33.69 21.39
C VAL A 803 -8.40 33.19 21.89
N GLY A 804 -8.41 31.92 22.34
CA GLY A 804 -9.54 31.28 23.02
C GLY A 804 -10.48 30.50 22.11
N ASP A 805 -10.61 29.20 22.39
CA ASP A 805 -11.50 28.22 21.74
C ASP A 805 -13.02 28.51 21.88
N THR A 806 -13.44 29.73 22.22
CA THR A 806 -14.85 30.00 22.55
C THR A 806 -15.48 31.20 21.85
N VAL A 807 -14.77 31.94 20.99
CA VAL A 807 -15.44 32.93 20.12
C VAL A 807 -14.78 32.92 18.74
N SER A 808 -15.57 32.64 17.70
CA SER A 808 -15.19 32.89 16.31
C SER A 808 -14.88 34.39 16.16
N GLY A 809 -13.62 34.77 16.34
CA GLY A 809 -13.18 36.15 16.28
C GLY A 809 -13.36 36.66 14.85
N LYS A 810 -14.35 37.54 14.64
CA LYS A 810 -14.50 38.36 13.42
C LYS A 810 -13.37 39.40 13.25
N VAL A 811 -12.33 39.34 14.07
CA VAL A 811 -11.23 40.31 14.09
C VAL A 811 -10.13 39.80 13.17
N GLN A 812 -9.87 40.53 12.10
CA GLN A 812 -8.83 40.23 11.12
C GLN A 812 -7.58 41.04 11.45
N PHE A 813 -6.43 40.38 11.40
CA PHE A 813 -5.12 41.01 11.59
C PHE A 813 -4.38 40.92 10.26
N TYR A 814 -4.10 42.06 9.65
CA TYR A 814 -3.48 42.10 8.32
C TYR A 814 -1.98 42.26 8.41
N ARG A 815 -1.27 41.55 7.54
CA ARG A 815 0.16 41.76 7.35
C ARG A 815 0.37 42.93 6.40
N THR A 816 0.58 44.10 7.00
CA THR A 816 0.63 45.37 6.28
C THR A 816 1.89 45.52 5.42
N TYR A 817 2.98 44.83 5.75
CA TYR A 817 4.24 44.92 5.00
C TYR A 817 4.10 44.47 3.54
N GLU A 818 3.50 43.31 3.31
CA GLU A 818 3.27 42.72 1.98
C GLU A 818 2.27 43.54 1.17
N LEU A 819 1.23 44.07 1.84
CA LEU A 819 0.26 44.97 1.24
C LEU A 819 0.91 46.30 0.81
N CYS A 820 1.77 46.88 1.65
CA CYS A 820 2.50 48.10 1.31
C CYS A 820 3.48 47.88 0.15
N ASN A 821 4.15 46.73 0.09
CA ASN A 821 5.02 46.40 -1.05
C ASN A 821 4.20 46.28 -2.34
N SER A 822 3.07 45.59 -2.29
CA SER A 822 2.14 45.47 -3.43
C SER A 822 1.68 46.86 -3.91
N LEU A 823 1.36 47.78 -2.99
CA LEU A 823 1.00 49.15 -3.33
C LEU A 823 2.16 49.91 -3.99
N ARG A 824 3.35 49.89 -3.40
CA ARG A 824 4.52 50.61 -3.95
C ARG A 824 4.89 50.10 -5.34
N HIS A 825 4.78 48.80 -5.58
CA HIS A 825 4.95 48.24 -6.92
C HIS A 825 3.91 48.78 -7.90
N LEU A 826 2.62 48.71 -7.56
CA LEU A 826 1.54 49.23 -8.39
C LEU A 826 1.72 50.74 -8.68
N GLU A 827 2.11 51.52 -7.68
CA GLU A 827 2.41 52.95 -7.84
C GLU A 827 3.60 53.19 -8.78
N SER A 828 4.68 52.41 -8.64
CA SER A 828 5.85 52.49 -9.53
C SER A 828 5.51 52.20 -10.99
N LYS A 829 4.46 51.40 -11.23
CA LYS A 829 3.94 51.03 -12.55
C LYS A 829 2.78 51.91 -13.01
N GLY A 830 2.41 52.94 -12.27
CA GLY A 830 1.27 53.80 -12.60
C GLY A 830 -0.07 53.06 -12.60
N TRP A 831 -0.19 52.00 -11.79
CA TRP A 831 -1.36 51.11 -11.67
C TRP A 831 -1.72 50.31 -12.94
N ASP A 832 -0.85 50.26 -13.95
CA ASP A 832 -1.01 49.44 -15.15
C ASP A 832 0.05 48.32 -15.18
N ILE A 833 -0.35 47.12 -14.74
CA ILE A 833 0.48 45.91 -14.77
C ILE A 833 0.06 44.94 -15.88
N SER A 834 -0.63 45.42 -16.93
CA SER A 834 -1.15 44.57 -18.00
C SER A 834 -0.07 43.75 -18.72
N GLY A 835 1.14 44.31 -18.89
CA GLY A 835 2.29 43.59 -19.45
C GLY A 835 2.81 42.46 -18.55
N GLU A 836 2.84 42.68 -17.24
CA GLU A 836 3.27 41.64 -16.28
C GLU A 836 2.27 40.47 -16.26
N LEU A 837 0.97 40.76 -16.45
CA LEU A 837 -0.06 39.74 -16.57
C LEU A 837 0.06 38.92 -17.87
N THR A 838 0.58 39.47 -18.96
CA THR A 838 0.78 38.69 -20.20
C THR A 838 2.01 37.81 -20.13
N ASP A 839 3.08 38.30 -19.49
CA ASP A 839 4.37 37.60 -19.40
C ASP A 839 4.37 36.49 -18.34
N TYR A 840 3.34 36.44 -17.48
CA TYR A 840 3.19 35.41 -16.45
C TYR A 840 2.88 34.03 -17.04
N ASN A 841 3.77 33.05 -16.82
CA ASN A 841 3.67 31.73 -17.44
C ASN A 841 2.91 30.68 -16.59
N SER A 842 2.77 30.89 -15.27
CA SER A 842 2.11 29.93 -14.39
C SER A 842 0.59 29.94 -14.52
N LYS A 843 -0.03 28.75 -14.36
CA LYS A 843 -1.49 28.55 -14.31
C LYS A 843 -2.12 28.88 -12.95
N ALA A 844 -1.29 29.21 -11.95
CA ALA A 844 -1.79 29.59 -10.64
C ALA A 844 -2.67 30.85 -10.74
N TYR A 845 -3.84 30.82 -10.09
CA TYR A 845 -4.80 31.94 -10.02
C TYR A 845 -5.23 32.52 -11.38
N GLU A 846 -5.30 31.66 -12.41
CA GLU A 846 -5.70 32.05 -13.78
C GLU A 846 -7.04 32.78 -13.85
N ASN A 847 -7.97 32.45 -12.95
CA ASN A 847 -9.26 33.12 -12.82
C ASN A 847 -9.14 34.61 -12.42
N ILE A 848 -8.29 34.92 -11.44
CA ILE A 848 -8.05 36.30 -10.97
C ILE A 848 -7.28 37.09 -12.04
N ARG A 849 -6.25 36.47 -12.62
CA ARG A 849 -5.47 37.05 -13.73
C ARG A 849 -6.34 37.42 -14.92
N SER A 850 -7.16 36.47 -15.40
CA SER A 850 -8.05 36.68 -16.55
C SER A 850 -9.10 37.75 -16.27
N TYR A 851 -9.62 37.79 -15.04
CA TYR A 851 -10.55 38.83 -14.61
C TYR A 851 -9.91 40.22 -14.66
N LEU A 852 -8.69 40.37 -14.14
CA LEU A 852 -7.95 41.64 -14.14
C LEU A 852 -7.55 42.08 -15.56
N GLN A 853 -7.11 41.16 -16.43
CA GLN A 853 -6.86 41.44 -17.84
C GLN A 853 -8.14 41.95 -18.54
N GLY A 854 -9.29 41.32 -18.25
CA GLY A 854 -10.59 41.78 -18.71
C GLY A 854 -10.93 43.20 -18.23
N LEU A 855 -10.61 43.53 -16.98
CA LEU A 855 -10.79 44.89 -16.44
C LEU A 855 -9.92 45.91 -17.19
N TYR A 856 -8.63 45.64 -17.40
CA TYR A 856 -7.75 46.56 -18.15
C TYR A 856 -8.25 46.82 -19.59
N ALA A 857 -8.68 45.77 -20.30
CA ALA A 857 -9.25 45.92 -21.64
C ALA A 857 -10.51 46.81 -21.65
N LYS A 858 -11.35 46.65 -20.63
CA LYS A 858 -12.55 47.47 -20.44
C LYS A 858 -12.21 48.92 -20.07
N VAL A 859 -11.23 49.15 -19.20
CA VAL A 859 -10.71 50.49 -18.87
C VAL A 859 -10.21 51.21 -20.13
N ALA A 860 -9.44 50.53 -20.99
CA ALA A 860 -8.96 51.11 -22.24
C ALA A 860 -10.11 51.54 -23.17
N ALA A 861 -11.18 50.74 -23.27
CA ALA A 861 -12.37 51.08 -24.04
C ALA A 861 -13.09 52.31 -23.45
N VAL A 862 -13.26 52.36 -22.14
CA VAL A 862 -13.89 53.49 -21.42
C VAL A 862 -13.10 54.77 -21.62
N VAL A 863 -11.78 54.74 -21.42
CA VAL A 863 -10.90 55.91 -21.59
C VAL A 863 -10.93 56.41 -23.03
N THR A 864 -10.94 55.51 -24.02
CA THR A 864 -11.03 55.88 -25.44
C THR A 864 -12.35 56.58 -25.76
N SER A 865 -13.46 56.05 -25.24
CA SER A 865 -14.79 56.64 -25.41
C SER A 865 -14.92 57.99 -24.69
N GLU A 866 -14.51 58.08 -23.41
CA GLU A 866 -14.53 59.35 -22.65
C GLU A 866 -13.65 60.43 -23.29
N LYS A 867 -12.48 60.08 -23.84
CA LYS A 867 -11.66 61.06 -24.59
C LYS A 867 -12.39 61.62 -25.80
N LYS A 868 -13.14 60.79 -26.51
CA LYS A 868 -13.91 61.22 -27.67
C LYS A 868 -15.03 62.16 -27.23
N LEU A 869 -15.82 61.76 -26.24
CA LEU A 869 -16.92 62.57 -25.70
C LEU A 869 -16.41 63.87 -25.05
N ALA A 870 -15.29 63.84 -24.33
CA ALA A 870 -14.68 65.03 -23.74
C ALA A 870 -14.28 66.06 -24.81
N LYS A 871 -13.79 65.63 -25.97
CA LYS A 871 -13.50 66.54 -27.09
C LYS A 871 -14.77 67.21 -27.64
N GLU A 872 -15.87 66.46 -27.69
CA GLU A 872 -17.18 66.98 -28.12
C GLU A 872 -17.69 68.01 -27.09
N THR A 873 -17.67 67.69 -25.79
CA THR A 873 -18.04 68.61 -24.69
C THR A 873 -17.17 69.87 -24.65
N ILE A 874 -15.84 69.75 -24.79
CA ILE A 874 -14.90 70.89 -24.85
C ILE A 874 -15.30 71.82 -26.01
N LYS A 875 -15.57 71.27 -27.19
CA LYS A 875 -15.97 72.06 -28.35
C LYS A 875 -17.29 72.79 -28.12
N SER A 876 -18.30 72.10 -27.55
CA SER A 876 -19.57 72.74 -27.22
C SER A 876 -19.44 73.85 -26.18
N PHE A 877 -18.50 73.73 -25.23
CA PHE A 877 -18.20 74.79 -24.28
C PHE A 877 -17.51 75.99 -24.94
N GLU A 878 -16.55 75.74 -25.85
CA GLU A 878 -15.89 76.79 -26.65
C GLU A 878 -16.85 77.50 -27.61
N ASP A 879 -17.82 76.78 -28.18
CA ASP A 879 -18.85 77.36 -29.06
C ASP A 879 -19.73 78.39 -28.30
N LEU A 880 -19.93 78.22 -26.99
CA LEU A 880 -20.73 79.11 -26.14
C LEU A 880 -19.95 80.33 -25.58
N LEU A 881 -18.68 80.14 -25.22
CA LEU A 881 -17.89 81.15 -24.50
C LEU A 881 -16.74 81.76 -25.31
N GLY A 882 -16.47 81.23 -26.49
CA GLY A 882 -15.31 81.58 -27.31
C GLY A 882 -14.15 80.59 -27.19
N THR A 883 -13.17 80.71 -28.08
CA THR A 883 -12.00 79.84 -28.10
C THR A 883 -11.10 80.09 -26.89
N ASP A 884 -10.81 79.04 -26.10
CA ASP A 884 -9.97 79.10 -24.89
C ASP A 884 -10.48 80.10 -23.83
N PRO A 885 -11.69 79.87 -23.27
CA PRO A 885 -12.35 80.83 -22.38
C PRO A 885 -11.60 80.98 -21.05
N SER A 886 -11.44 82.22 -20.58
CA SER A 886 -10.86 82.54 -19.29
C SER A 886 -11.90 82.61 -18.16
N GLU A 887 -11.45 82.65 -16.91
CA GLU A 887 -12.35 82.90 -15.77
C GLU A 887 -13.10 84.23 -15.91
N GLU A 888 -12.47 85.26 -16.48
CA GLU A 888 -13.11 86.56 -16.72
C GLU A 888 -14.23 86.46 -17.77
N ASP A 889 -14.02 85.69 -18.84
CA ASP A 889 -15.03 85.48 -19.88
C ASP A 889 -16.28 84.79 -19.31
N TYR A 890 -16.10 83.76 -18.49
CA TYR A 890 -17.23 83.09 -17.81
C TYR A 890 -17.95 84.03 -16.83
N ILE A 891 -17.21 84.84 -16.05
CA ILE A 891 -17.80 85.83 -15.13
C ILE A 891 -18.66 86.84 -15.90
N ASN A 892 -18.19 87.31 -17.06
CA ASN A 892 -18.92 88.25 -17.90
C ASN A 892 -20.23 87.64 -18.41
N VAL A 893 -20.20 86.37 -18.81
CA VAL A 893 -21.41 85.64 -19.23
C VAL A 893 -22.39 85.45 -18.07
N VAL A 894 -21.93 85.07 -16.88
CA VAL A 894 -22.81 84.94 -15.70
C VAL A 894 -23.43 86.29 -15.32
N LYS A 895 -22.66 87.39 -15.35
CA LYS A 895 -23.20 88.74 -15.11
C LYS A 895 -24.27 89.13 -16.13
N ALA A 896 -24.02 88.86 -17.41
CA ALA A 896 -25.00 89.10 -18.46
C ALA A 896 -26.28 88.26 -18.27
N ILE A 897 -26.16 87.02 -17.80
CA ILE A 897 -27.31 86.18 -17.43
C ILE A 897 -28.09 86.78 -16.24
N SER A 898 -27.39 87.27 -15.21
CA SER A 898 -28.03 87.94 -14.07
C SER A 898 -28.78 89.20 -14.52
N GLU A 899 -28.15 90.07 -15.31
CA GLU A 899 -28.76 91.27 -15.88
C GLU A 899 -29.97 90.95 -16.77
N PHE A 900 -29.87 89.88 -17.57
CA PHE A 900 -30.96 89.39 -18.40
C PHE A 900 -32.18 88.99 -17.54
N TYR A 901 -31.99 88.23 -16.45
CA TYR A 901 -33.09 87.89 -15.55
C TYR A 901 -33.62 89.08 -14.75
N THR A 902 -32.78 90.08 -14.41
CA THR A 902 -33.24 91.37 -13.85
C THR A 902 -34.14 92.11 -14.84
N THR A 903 -33.76 92.12 -16.11
CA THR A 903 -34.52 92.77 -17.19
C THR A 903 -35.85 92.05 -17.44
N CYS A 904 -35.85 90.71 -17.50
CA CYS A 904 -37.08 89.90 -17.60
C CYS A 904 -38.04 90.16 -16.43
N ASN A 905 -37.50 90.34 -15.21
CA ASN A 905 -38.28 90.71 -14.04
C ASN A 905 -38.94 92.09 -14.17
N MET A 906 -38.19 93.09 -14.66
CA MET A 906 -38.72 94.44 -14.89
C MET A 906 -39.77 94.46 -16.00
N ALA A 907 -39.62 93.60 -17.02
CA ALA A 907 -40.55 93.46 -18.13
C ALA A 907 -41.76 92.54 -17.83
N HIS A 908 -41.87 92.00 -16.62
CA HIS A 908 -42.91 91.03 -16.22
C HIS A 908 -43.00 89.76 -17.10
N GLU A 909 -41.88 89.32 -17.68
CA GLU A 909 -41.81 88.11 -18.49
C GLU A 909 -41.88 86.84 -17.62
N VAL A 910 -42.57 85.81 -18.11
CA VAL A 910 -42.71 84.52 -17.38
C VAL A 910 -41.51 83.63 -17.64
N TYR A 911 -40.76 83.28 -16.58
CA TYR A 911 -39.60 82.39 -16.67
C TYR A 911 -39.52 81.39 -15.51
N THR A 912 -38.72 80.34 -15.70
CA THR A 912 -38.53 79.27 -14.69
C THR A 912 -37.57 79.72 -13.58
N SER A 913 -38.03 79.75 -12.33
CA SER A 913 -37.21 80.19 -11.18
C SER A 913 -36.00 79.29 -10.91
N ALA A 914 -36.08 78.00 -11.22
CA ALA A 914 -35.02 77.02 -10.96
C ALA A 914 -33.70 77.31 -11.70
N LEU A 915 -33.77 77.79 -12.96
CA LEU A 915 -32.57 78.15 -13.75
C LEU A 915 -31.90 79.41 -13.19
N LYS A 916 -32.70 80.41 -12.82
CA LYS A 916 -32.21 81.64 -12.20
C LYS A 916 -31.52 81.36 -10.87
N GLU A 917 -32.19 80.63 -9.97
CA GLU A 917 -31.62 80.23 -8.68
C GLU A 917 -30.29 79.49 -8.84
N ARG A 918 -30.15 78.66 -9.88
CA ARG A 918 -28.92 77.90 -10.14
C ARG A 918 -27.70 78.80 -10.36
N PHE A 919 -27.86 79.91 -11.09
CA PHE A 919 -26.79 80.89 -11.32
C PHE A 919 -26.64 81.91 -10.17
N GLU A 920 -27.61 82.04 -9.27
CA GLU A 920 -27.53 82.90 -8.08
C GLU A 920 -27.00 82.18 -6.82
N ARG A 921 -27.01 80.85 -6.79
CA ARG A 921 -26.60 80.01 -5.63
C ARG A 921 -25.12 80.13 -5.24
N LYS A 922 -24.23 80.40 -6.19
CA LYS A 922 -22.78 80.55 -5.97
C LYS A 922 -22.32 81.89 -6.52
N THR A 923 -21.26 82.46 -5.98
CA THR A 923 -20.72 83.71 -6.55
C THR A 923 -20.22 83.48 -7.99
N PRO A 924 -20.29 84.47 -8.89
CA PRO A 924 -19.80 84.32 -10.26
C PRO A 924 -18.35 83.84 -10.35
N LYS A 925 -17.51 84.26 -9.38
CA LYS A 925 -16.11 83.85 -9.27
C LYS A 925 -15.95 82.36 -8.92
N GLU A 926 -16.77 81.82 -8.02
CA GLU A 926 -16.75 80.40 -7.67
C GLU A 926 -17.24 79.53 -8.84
N GLN A 927 -18.27 79.98 -9.56
CA GLN A 927 -18.78 79.28 -10.73
C GLN A 927 -17.77 79.27 -11.87
N ALA A 928 -17.09 80.39 -12.12
CA ALA A 928 -16.05 80.48 -13.13
C ALA A 928 -14.87 79.55 -12.80
N LYS A 929 -14.39 79.56 -11.55
CA LYS A 929 -13.32 78.66 -11.10
C LYS A 929 -13.68 77.18 -11.27
N GLU A 930 -14.93 76.82 -11.00
CA GLU A 930 -15.44 75.45 -11.18
C GLU A 930 -15.54 75.07 -12.67
N ALA A 931 -16.18 75.90 -13.50
CA ALA A 931 -16.39 75.62 -14.92
C ALA A 931 -15.09 75.62 -15.73
N ILE A 932 -14.26 76.65 -15.55
CA ILE A 932 -12.96 76.78 -16.23
C ILE A 932 -11.97 75.74 -15.69
N GLY A 933 -12.03 75.41 -14.40
CA GLY A 933 -11.27 74.31 -13.81
C GLY A 933 -11.60 72.96 -14.45
N LEU A 934 -12.90 72.66 -14.66
CA LEU A 934 -13.34 71.43 -15.34
C LEU A 934 -12.93 71.41 -16.82
N TYR A 935 -13.03 72.55 -17.51
CA TYR A 935 -12.60 72.71 -18.90
C TYR A 935 -11.10 72.43 -19.07
N HIS A 936 -10.23 73.08 -18.30
CA HIS A 936 -8.78 72.83 -18.34
C HIS A 936 -8.44 71.41 -17.92
N LEU A 937 -9.10 70.86 -16.89
CA LEU A 937 -8.89 69.48 -16.48
C LEU A 937 -9.13 68.49 -17.63
N LEU A 938 -10.19 68.67 -18.42
CA LEU A 938 -10.48 67.84 -19.60
C LEU A 938 -9.52 68.12 -20.76
N LYS A 939 -9.23 69.40 -21.03
CA LYS A 939 -8.39 69.84 -22.16
C LYS A 939 -6.93 69.40 -21.98
N ASP A 940 -6.35 69.63 -20.81
CA ASP A 940 -4.94 69.32 -20.53
C ASP A 940 -4.69 67.81 -20.53
N ASN A 941 -5.64 67.03 -20.02
CA ASN A 941 -5.51 65.58 -19.94
C ASN A 941 -5.92 64.85 -21.23
N SER A 942 -6.58 65.52 -22.18
CA SER A 942 -6.95 64.94 -23.48
C SER A 942 -5.76 64.37 -24.27
N LYS A 943 -4.54 64.87 -24.01
CA LYS A 943 -3.27 64.46 -24.65
C LYS A 943 -2.54 63.32 -23.92
N SER A 944 -2.95 62.97 -22.70
CA SER A 944 -2.30 61.91 -21.93
C SER A 944 -2.48 60.54 -22.60
N LYS A 945 -1.43 59.71 -22.58
CA LYS A 945 -1.49 58.30 -23.03
C LYS A 945 -1.71 57.30 -21.89
N ASP A 946 -1.65 57.77 -20.64
CA ASP A 946 -1.80 56.94 -19.45
C ASP A 946 -3.28 56.69 -19.16
N ASN A 947 -3.73 55.47 -19.46
CA ASN A 947 -5.13 55.06 -19.28
C ASN A 947 -5.57 55.10 -17.82
N MET A 948 -4.69 54.78 -16.87
CA MET A 948 -5.03 54.74 -15.44
C MET A 948 -5.17 56.14 -14.87
N LYS A 949 -4.24 57.04 -15.20
CA LYS A 949 -4.37 58.47 -14.85
C LYS A 949 -5.65 59.08 -15.43
N LEU A 950 -6.01 58.71 -16.65
CA LEU A 950 -7.23 59.19 -17.29
C LEU A 950 -8.49 58.62 -16.66
N LEU A 951 -8.48 57.34 -16.28
CA LEU A 951 -9.58 56.73 -15.54
C LEU A 951 -9.81 57.43 -14.20
N GLN A 952 -8.75 57.77 -13.45
CA GLN A 952 -8.85 58.52 -12.19
C GLN A 952 -9.55 59.87 -12.37
N ILE A 953 -9.26 60.58 -13.48
CA ILE A 953 -9.87 61.87 -13.80
C ILE A 953 -11.35 61.67 -14.17
N PHE A 954 -11.65 60.76 -15.10
CA PHE A 954 -13.02 60.52 -15.57
C PHE A 954 -13.92 59.91 -14.48
N ALA A 955 -13.35 59.20 -13.50
CA ALA A 955 -14.05 58.68 -12.33
C ALA A 955 -14.77 59.80 -11.54
N LYS A 956 -14.31 61.06 -11.60
CA LYS A 956 -14.96 62.20 -10.93
C LYS A 956 -16.13 62.85 -11.70
N ALA A 957 -16.50 62.26 -12.84
CA ALA A 957 -17.53 62.77 -13.76
C ALA A 957 -17.31 64.23 -14.22
N PRO A 958 -16.08 64.65 -14.60
CA PRO A 958 -15.82 66.03 -14.98
C PRO A 958 -16.58 66.45 -16.24
N ARG A 959 -16.77 65.52 -17.19
CA ARG A 959 -17.54 65.76 -18.41
C ARG A 959 -19.01 65.98 -18.11
N GLU A 960 -19.66 65.09 -17.35
CA GLU A 960 -21.08 65.25 -17.03
C GLU A 960 -21.36 66.55 -16.25
N LYS A 961 -20.45 66.96 -15.35
CA LYS A 961 -20.55 68.24 -14.65
C LYS A 961 -20.43 69.43 -15.61
N LEU A 962 -19.55 69.36 -16.60
CA LEU A 962 -19.39 70.39 -17.62
C LEU A 962 -20.58 70.41 -18.60
N ASP A 963 -21.08 69.24 -19.02
CA ASP A 963 -22.28 69.11 -19.86
C ASP A 963 -23.51 69.71 -19.16
N ASP A 964 -23.62 69.56 -17.84
CA ASP A 964 -24.70 70.14 -17.04
C ASP A 964 -24.60 71.69 -16.96
N ILE A 965 -23.38 72.24 -16.90
CA ILE A 965 -23.13 73.68 -17.05
C ILE A 965 -23.50 74.16 -18.46
N ILE A 966 -23.04 73.47 -19.50
CA ILE A 966 -23.35 73.77 -20.92
C ILE A 966 -24.86 73.76 -21.14
N SER A 967 -25.56 72.75 -20.63
CA SER A 967 -27.02 72.62 -20.70
C SER A 967 -27.71 73.82 -20.06
N SER A 968 -27.27 74.25 -18.88
CA SER A 968 -27.81 75.44 -18.24
C SER A 968 -27.56 76.72 -19.02
N LEU A 969 -26.36 76.92 -19.58
CA LEU A 969 -26.07 78.07 -20.44
C LEU A 969 -26.93 78.05 -21.72
N THR A 970 -27.04 76.90 -22.38
CA THR A 970 -27.83 76.72 -23.61
C THR A 970 -29.33 76.94 -23.36
N GLN A 971 -29.85 76.53 -22.20
CA GLN A 971 -31.24 76.78 -21.82
C GLN A 971 -31.51 78.28 -21.65
N VAL A 972 -30.57 79.02 -21.06
CA VAL A 972 -30.67 80.49 -20.95
C VAL A 972 -30.59 81.14 -22.33
N GLU A 973 -29.64 80.73 -23.18
CA GLU A 973 -29.50 81.24 -24.55
C GLU A 973 -30.78 80.98 -25.38
N THR A 974 -31.31 79.76 -25.33
CA THR A 974 -32.54 79.39 -26.04
C THR A 974 -33.73 80.21 -25.55
N PHE A 975 -33.81 80.47 -24.24
CA PHE A 975 -34.86 81.30 -23.66
C PHE A 975 -34.73 82.76 -24.11
N ALA A 976 -33.50 83.32 -24.09
CA ALA A 976 -33.22 84.66 -24.59
C ALA A 976 -33.55 84.82 -26.09
N LEU A 977 -33.21 83.83 -26.93
CA LEU A 977 -33.53 83.83 -28.36
C LEU A 977 -35.04 83.76 -28.62
N LYS A 978 -35.78 82.95 -27.86
CA LYS A 978 -37.25 82.90 -27.95
C LYS A 978 -37.90 84.23 -27.58
N LEU A 979 -37.43 84.88 -26.51
CA LEU A 979 -37.88 86.22 -26.13
C LEU A 979 -37.57 87.23 -27.23
N LYS A 980 -36.34 87.22 -27.76
CA LYS A 980 -35.95 88.10 -28.87
C LYS A 980 -36.85 87.90 -30.10
N ASP A 981 -37.13 86.67 -30.50
CA ASP A 981 -38.01 86.36 -31.62
C ASP A 981 -39.45 86.84 -31.36
N ASN A 982 -39.99 86.57 -30.17
CA ASN A 982 -41.33 87.02 -29.76
C ASN A 982 -41.46 88.55 -29.76
N HIS A 983 -40.50 89.27 -29.18
CA HIS A 983 -40.52 90.73 -29.17
C HIS A 983 -40.26 91.32 -30.56
N SER A 984 -39.41 90.70 -31.38
CA SER A 984 -39.17 91.14 -32.77
C SER A 984 -40.41 90.97 -33.65
N LYS A 985 -41.24 89.94 -33.38
CA LYS A 985 -42.54 89.72 -34.05
C LYS A 985 -43.63 90.67 -33.56
N MET A 986 -43.56 91.15 -32.31
CA MET A 986 -44.44 92.21 -31.80
C MET A 986 -44.13 93.60 -32.37
N LEU A 987 -42.90 93.83 -32.82
CA LEU A 987 -42.42 95.08 -33.43
C LEU A 987 -42.78 95.22 -34.94
N GLY A 988 -43.95 94.75 -35.37
CA GLY A 988 -44.42 94.85 -36.75
C GLY A 988 -44.11 96.22 -37.40
N GLY A 989 -43.49 96.18 -38.59
CA GLY A 989 -42.87 97.29 -39.33
C GLY A 989 -43.20 98.71 -38.83
N VAL A 990 -42.30 99.29 -38.05
CA VAL A 990 -42.40 100.67 -37.59
C VAL A 990 -41.62 101.58 -38.56
N ASP A 991 -42.35 102.45 -39.27
CA ASP A 991 -41.77 103.56 -40.04
C ASP A 991 -40.92 104.46 -39.14
N GLN A 992 -39.83 105.01 -39.69
CA GLN A 992 -38.93 105.94 -38.99
C GLN A 992 -39.71 107.12 -38.39
N ILE A 993 -39.71 107.23 -37.06
CA ILE A 993 -40.24 108.39 -36.34
C ILE A 993 -39.29 109.56 -36.54
N ASP A 994 -39.84 110.69 -36.99
CA ASP A 994 -39.12 111.95 -37.23
C ASP A 994 -38.40 112.44 -35.95
N PRO A 995 -37.07 112.63 -35.97
CA PRO A 995 -36.28 113.07 -34.81
C PRO A 995 -36.82 114.34 -34.13
N LEU A 996 -37.49 115.21 -34.88
CA LEU A 996 -38.09 116.45 -34.36
C LEU A 996 -39.27 116.21 -33.42
N ILE A 997 -40.00 115.11 -33.58
CA ILE A 997 -41.12 114.76 -32.68
C ILE A 997 -40.58 114.18 -31.36
N LEU A 998 -39.43 113.49 -31.42
CA LEU A 998 -38.79 112.91 -30.24
C LEU A 998 -38.16 113.99 -29.35
N GLU A 999 -37.51 115.00 -29.95
CA GLU A 999 -37.00 116.18 -29.22
C GLU A 999 -38.14 116.99 -28.59
N GLY A 1000 -39.24 117.22 -29.32
CA GLY A 1000 -40.40 117.95 -28.78
C GLY A 1000 -41.16 117.20 -27.67
N ALA A 1001 -41.07 115.87 -27.63
CA ALA A 1001 -41.63 115.06 -26.55
C ALA A 1001 -40.71 115.05 -25.31
N LEU A 1002 -39.39 115.02 -25.52
CA LEU A 1002 -38.39 115.12 -24.45
C LEU A 1002 -38.44 116.48 -23.74
N GLU A 1003 -38.51 117.60 -24.48
CA GLU A 1003 -38.65 118.93 -23.86
C GLU A 1003 -39.94 119.07 -23.03
N LYS A 1004 -41.04 118.47 -23.48
CA LYS A 1004 -42.31 118.48 -22.73
C LYS A 1004 -42.26 117.61 -21.48
N LEU A 1005 -41.58 116.46 -21.53
CA LEU A 1005 -41.40 115.58 -20.37
C LEU A 1005 -40.46 116.23 -19.33
N GLU A 1006 -39.41 116.91 -19.78
CA GLU A 1006 -38.48 117.63 -18.91
C GLU A 1006 -39.15 118.85 -18.25
N SER A 1007 -39.99 119.58 -19.00
CA SER A 1007 -40.88 120.61 -18.45
C SER A 1007 -41.85 120.04 -17.41
N LEU A 1008 -42.46 118.88 -17.66
CA LEU A 1008 -43.38 118.25 -16.71
C LEU A 1008 -42.65 117.77 -15.44
N SER A 1009 -41.44 117.22 -15.59
CA SER A 1009 -40.59 116.79 -14.48
C SER A 1009 -40.20 117.96 -13.58
N ASN A 1010 -39.76 119.09 -14.16
CA ASN A 1010 -39.41 120.29 -13.40
C ASN A 1010 -40.65 120.89 -12.70
N THR A 1011 -41.84 120.81 -13.32
CA THR A 1011 -43.08 121.29 -12.70
C THR A 1011 -43.53 120.40 -11.52
N ILE A 1012 -43.25 119.10 -11.58
CA ILE A 1012 -43.53 118.15 -10.49
C ILE A 1012 -42.54 118.37 -9.32
N GLU A 1013 -41.26 118.63 -9.59
CA GLU A 1013 -40.28 118.98 -8.55
C GLU A 1013 -40.60 120.32 -7.86
N GLU A 1014 -41.18 121.29 -8.56
CA GLU A 1014 -41.66 122.55 -7.95
C GLU A 1014 -42.96 122.39 -7.13
N MET A 1015 -43.70 121.28 -7.29
CA MET A 1015 -44.93 120.97 -6.54
C MET A 1015 -44.70 120.13 -5.27
N GLU A 1016 -43.48 119.64 -5.00
CA GLU A 1016 -43.12 118.91 -3.78
C GLU A 1016 -42.47 119.80 -2.69
N VAL A 1017 -43.10 120.95 -2.37
CA VAL A 1017 -42.95 121.70 -1.10
C VAL A 1017 -44.31 121.96 -0.46
#